data_AF-A0A1Q9CWF3-F1
#
_entry.id   AF-A0A1Q9CWF3-F1
#
_cell.length_a   1.000
_cell.length_b   1.000
_cell.length_c   1.000
_cell.angle_alpha   90.00
_cell.angle_beta   90.00
_cell.angle_gamma   90.00
#
_symmetry.space_group_name_H-M   'P 1'
#
loop_
_entity.id
_entity.type
_entity.pdbx_description
1 polymer ?
#
loop_
_entity_poly.entity_id
_entity_poly.type
_entity_poly.pdbx_seq_one_letter_code
_entity_poly.pdbx_strand_id
1 'polypeptide(L)'
;MKAIWLALCLPSVFVKSAKLSRSASPRLQHDSSQATAFARLSSKNAVAQKLRKSHKDANACPDNQFPPVNVTVQGVGYLDDILSGDILGQLQTNLAGHPDWEIGKPWTLSMVADSVEREMDRKFGFAGGEGFNVFMVKKARVGQKITVTDKVKTLAGSTRLEYRGQDPITLEGAIHLTEICLRPMTCDAFFQQHKKECLDDDLWKRKLNPEQVTGHTRSMCCEQMKCAEEAPCAPATMYNKRPDYDTAFGSKPDQCCVPKVCSKDLCDSTLWEPKPGNVLGSTKDECCTPRDCDDYKCSAKYVKKSKRHGQDGSPLLLQGSTDSECCEPISCKHIDCEATDEWKTNESAKVGASLEDCCIPQFCKQHSCEPATKWEPKPKAILGSSNPSCCTPKMCKEFKCDAGFELRIRKEQMWSDEIAKRVQDRDEQRIQFLQKTMEAQSQPSEDKITEDVIDQKIESKEWRLPQNPDVSPLFNREKELEQVKNYITNPFDFANKDGLFNLLGTSGMKGIGKTQLLLNSLELVKNVSNTKAIYFTFNRQGDLKDRFHESFSKGNRYDTAFGHALLTACGASLAAVEACDFDKCLDVIRGLVCADVAERLVIFIDELGLLDAYEKEPVVVPLLQSLMRQMDKQKGKLVFVFSHLLEEMLKRGATDASGRKIDGIPLVALATDIWRTNPDFSEWAEAARKHSGIHQLLLSCAGHPRCLFEGLKVVEDLCKSPPQTATALDRARQQVINECKFDGMEYTLEENMLMRWFSPLEQMNETALDRAGLLVRVKTGLGKETASFLHPLVLSWWAQKNKKSSRLATHLCHAYEFDAELAEGSEKRMEGLMFHYEAVLRIALEGKPIALNKFYTTDYIGMKFKTMPVLVAAPPTGGRKMVEFVKDFVEIDAVIKLLEEGVTVVSQKQSEEGVEYLTPWQLNDAEGKLVVACVQCKFVNDKVPWSNVKKHMHSAVGALKTKKIEFFPVIYATPDQGAIQESTYNDGVYFNEVSIFKFTSKLGILRLHTEKLGKSLQKEVPVLAGAVIGGRGLLGSTHDECCEKKSCHDWKCSDPTKWVQQADESSLGVERHGWSDEECCTPLMCSTIDCVPESLWAPKSAEELEGLLGSTSKQCCNPRWCKDYTCTGDIPAENVTSTKWYKKVDTNHFKFRGSTDEECCHPKYCSEYTTEFPSKYRRKPEDLQGKPRLGSTEAECYDELKCSDYCCKDKALQLKEDAAQLLGSTDQECCEKPG
;
A
#
# COMPACT_ATOMS: atom_id res chain seq x y z
N MET A 1 -0.88 69.13 4.89
CA MET A 1 -1.49 70.47 5.03
C MET A 1 -2.61 70.61 3.98
N LYS A 2 -3.20 71.80 3.83
CA LYS A 2 -4.10 72.23 2.74
C LYS A 2 -3.53 71.82 1.34
N ALA A 3 -4.28 71.52 0.28
CA ALA A 3 -5.49 72.15 -0.28
C ALA A 3 -5.20 73.59 -0.82
N ILE A 4 -5.84 74.16 -1.87
CA ILE A 4 -7.09 73.81 -2.57
C ILE A 4 -7.23 74.62 -3.91
N TRP A 5 -8.11 74.20 -4.85
CA TRP A 5 -8.73 75.01 -5.94
C TRP A 5 -7.82 75.60 -7.06
N LEU A 6 -8.30 76.23 -8.15
CA LEU A 6 -9.64 76.69 -8.66
C LEU A 6 -9.99 75.99 -10.02
N ALA A 7 -11.07 76.18 -10.80
CA ALA A 7 -12.34 76.96 -10.88
C ALA A 7 -13.26 76.23 -11.93
N LEU A 8 -14.53 76.50 -12.26
CA LEU A 8 -15.69 77.36 -11.85
C LEU A 8 -16.97 76.53 -12.23
N CYS A 9 -18.24 76.95 -12.46
CA CYS A 9 -18.98 78.22 -12.56
C CYS A 9 -20.47 78.01 -12.12
N LEU A 10 -21.35 79.02 -12.24
CA LEU A 10 -22.75 79.04 -11.71
C LEU A 10 -23.66 80.03 -12.50
N PRO A 11 -25.03 80.06 -12.40
CA PRO A 11 -25.85 80.28 -11.16
C PRO A 11 -27.18 79.45 -11.04
N SER A 12 -27.77 79.22 -9.85
CA SER A 12 -28.72 80.08 -9.07
C SER A 12 -29.24 79.30 -7.80
N VAL A 13 -29.83 79.77 -6.67
CA VAL A 13 -30.28 81.07 -6.05
C VAL A 13 -31.81 81.20 -5.77
N PHE A 14 -32.31 80.84 -4.56
CA PHE A 14 -33.31 81.58 -3.71
C PHE A 14 -33.61 80.87 -2.33
N VAL A 15 -34.32 81.55 -1.38
CA VAL A 15 -34.45 81.17 0.07
C VAL A 15 -35.79 81.63 0.75
N LYS A 16 -36.31 80.91 1.78
CA LYS A 16 -37.30 81.23 2.91
C LYS A 16 -38.53 80.27 3.00
N SER A 17 -39.50 80.30 3.97
CA SER A 17 -39.55 80.29 5.48
C SER A 17 -40.82 81.02 6.04
N ALA A 18 -41.52 80.72 7.17
CA ALA A 18 -41.66 79.58 8.11
C ALA A 18 -42.77 79.84 9.22
N LYS A 19 -43.17 78.83 10.03
CA LYS A 19 -44.03 78.81 11.30
C LYS A 19 -45.58 78.59 11.22
N LEU A 20 -46.16 77.77 12.14
CA LEU A 20 -47.15 78.18 13.23
C LEU A 20 -47.88 77.06 14.06
N SER A 21 -47.57 76.97 15.37
CA SER A 21 -48.49 76.81 16.56
C SER A 21 -49.34 75.55 16.92
N ARG A 22 -49.64 75.44 18.25
CA ARG A 22 -50.71 74.69 19.00
C ARG A 22 -50.56 73.17 19.23
N SER A 23 -51.29 72.52 20.18
CA SER A 23 -51.36 72.69 21.66
C SER A 23 -52.30 71.67 22.36
N ALA A 24 -52.00 71.32 23.62
CA ALA A 24 -52.88 70.72 24.66
C ALA A 24 -53.14 69.19 24.70
N SER A 25 -53.50 68.73 25.90
CA SER A 25 -53.94 67.37 26.31
C SER A 25 -55.33 67.49 26.97
N PRO A 26 -56.07 66.40 27.28
CA PRO A 26 -56.12 66.00 28.71
C PRO A 26 -56.42 64.51 29.05
N ARG A 27 -55.79 64.00 30.13
CA ARG A 27 -56.34 63.05 31.15
C ARG A 27 -56.62 61.57 30.71
N LEU A 28 -56.69 60.54 31.58
CA LEU A 28 -56.41 60.35 33.04
C LEU A 28 -56.22 58.84 33.38
N GLN A 29 -55.31 58.49 34.31
CA GLN A 29 -55.33 57.34 35.28
C GLN A 29 -55.57 55.87 34.80
N HIS A 30 -55.22 54.78 35.51
CA HIS A 30 -54.65 54.58 36.87
C HIS A 30 -53.71 53.33 36.92
N ASP A 31 -53.00 53.18 38.05
CA ASP A 31 -52.36 52.01 38.71
C ASP A 31 -52.86 50.56 38.43
N SER A 32 -52.18 49.45 38.82
CA SER A 32 -50.78 49.15 39.23
C SER A 32 -50.60 47.61 39.45
N SER A 33 -49.45 47.18 40.00
CA SER A 33 -49.21 45.96 40.80
C SER A 33 -48.98 44.56 40.16
N GLN A 34 -47.80 44.01 40.48
CA GLN A 34 -47.45 42.66 41.00
C GLN A 34 -48.17 41.35 40.54
N ALA A 35 -47.33 40.47 39.97
CA ALA A 35 -46.98 39.11 40.45
C ALA A 35 -47.90 37.86 40.27
N THR A 36 -47.21 36.74 39.96
CA THR A 36 -47.51 35.32 40.28
C THR A 36 -48.78 34.60 39.76
N ALA A 37 -48.58 33.95 38.60
CA ALA A 37 -48.62 32.48 38.43
C ALA A 37 -49.96 31.68 38.35
N PHE A 38 -49.80 30.47 37.79
CA PHE A 38 -50.69 29.29 37.71
C PHE A 38 -51.89 29.22 36.74
N ALA A 39 -51.80 28.18 35.89
CA ALA A 39 -52.85 27.24 35.46
C ALA A 39 -53.83 27.52 34.28
N ARG A 40 -53.63 26.67 33.25
CA ARG A 40 -54.65 25.87 32.51
C ARG A 40 -55.66 26.53 31.52
N LEU A 41 -55.44 26.19 30.24
CA LEU A 41 -56.41 25.56 29.31
C LEU A 41 -57.83 26.16 29.13
N SER A 42 -58.15 26.56 27.89
CA SER A 42 -59.08 25.83 26.98
C SER A 42 -59.84 26.73 25.99
N SER A 43 -60.17 26.19 24.82
CA SER A 43 -61.17 26.67 23.84
C SER A 43 -60.92 28.02 23.13
N LYS A 44 -61.57 28.32 21.98
CA LYS A 44 -61.65 27.61 20.68
C LYS A 44 -62.23 28.57 19.64
N ASN A 45 -61.83 28.42 18.37
CA ASN A 45 -62.57 28.76 17.14
C ASN A 45 -63.46 30.03 17.08
N ALA A 46 -62.92 31.15 16.56
CA ALA A 46 -63.73 32.31 16.15
C ALA A 46 -63.25 33.08 14.88
N VAL A 47 -62.13 32.68 14.24
CA VAL A 47 -61.45 33.53 13.22
C VAL A 47 -61.60 33.00 11.78
N ALA A 48 -61.92 31.71 11.58
CA ALA A 48 -61.77 31.00 10.30
C ALA A 48 -62.76 31.38 9.17
N GLN A 49 -63.65 32.36 9.35
CA GLN A 49 -64.80 32.57 8.45
C GLN A 49 -64.82 33.91 7.69
N LYS A 50 -63.81 34.80 7.84
CA LYS A 50 -63.84 36.17 7.28
C LYS A 50 -62.92 36.43 6.06
N LEU A 51 -62.34 35.39 5.45
CA LEU A 51 -61.40 35.51 4.32
C LEU A 51 -61.85 34.84 2.99
N ARG A 52 -63.11 34.41 2.86
CA ARG A 52 -63.64 33.72 1.65
C ARG A 52 -64.34 34.64 0.63
N LYS A 53 -63.94 35.91 0.51
CA LYS A 53 -64.41 36.83 -0.55
C LYS A 53 -63.31 37.82 -0.96
N SER A 54 -62.48 37.43 -1.95
CA SER A 54 -61.85 38.29 -2.97
C SER A 54 -60.61 37.62 -3.59
N HIS A 55 -60.77 36.48 -4.27
CA HIS A 55 -59.83 36.04 -5.31
C HIS A 55 -60.63 35.27 -6.36
N LYS A 56 -60.96 35.97 -7.45
CA LYS A 56 -61.55 35.41 -8.66
C LYS A 56 -60.85 36.10 -9.84
N ASP A 57 -60.52 35.32 -10.86
CA ASP A 57 -60.21 35.79 -12.21
C ASP A 57 -59.03 36.78 -12.32
N ALA A 58 -57.86 36.35 -11.84
CA ALA A 58 -56.56 36.84 -12.31
C ALA A 58 -55.65 35.63 -12.60
N ASN A 59 -55.14 35.50 -13.83
CA ASN A 59 -54.25 34.42 -14.21
C ASN A 59 -52.87 34.60 -13.55
N ALA A 60 -52.70 34.04 -12.35
CA ALA A 60 -51.47 34.14 -11.56
C ALA A 60 -50.23 33.57 -12.26
N CYS A 61 -50.42 32.72 -13.28
CA CYS A 61 -49.35 32.27 -14.17
C CYS A 61 -49.92 31.94 -15.57
N PRO A 62 -49.57 32.73 -16.61
CA PRO A 62 -49.74 32.32 -18.00
C PRO A 62 -48.97 31.02 -18.29
N ASP A 63 -49.48 30.23 -19.24
CA ASP A 63 -48.82 29.05 -19.80
C ASP A 63 -48.42 27.97 -18.78
N ASN A 64 -49.14 27.92 -17.66
CA ASN A 64 -48.96 26.94 -16.59
C ASN A 64 -49.30 25.52 -17.05
N GLN A 65 -48.32 24.62 -17.00
CA GLN A 65 -48.50 23.20 -17.31
C GLN A 65 -48.86 22.36 -16.07
N PHE A 66 -48.76 22.92 -14.86
CA PHE A 66 -49.24 22.27 -13.64
C PHE A 66 -50.77 22.39 -13.53
N PRO A 67 -51.52 21.30 -13.24
CA PRO A 67 -52.96 21.38 -13.05
C PRO A 67 -53.35 22.40 -11.96
N PRO A 68 -54.39 23.24 -12.16
CA PRO A 68 -54.75 24.32 -11.22
C PRO A 68 -55.43 23.77 -9.95
N VAL A 69 -54.65 23.13 -9.08
CA VAL A 69 -55.09 22.39 -7.90
C VAL A 69 -54.25 22.78 -6.68
N ASN A 70 -54.92 22.97 -5.54
CA ASN A 70 -54.25 23.16 -4.26
C ASN A 70 -53.88 21.79 -3.66
N VAL A 71 -52.59 21.49 -3.56
CA VAL A 71 -52.10 20.21 -3.04
C VAL A 71 -51.97 20.30 -1.53
N THR A 72 -52.80 19.56 -0.79
CA THR A 72 -52.58 19.34 0.65
C THR A 72 -51.71 18.12 0.84
N VAL A 73 -50.56 18.28 1.48
CA VAL A 73 -49.61 17.21 1.76
C VAL A 73 -50.22 16.32 2.84
N GLN A 74 -50.58 15.09 2.50
CA GLN A 74 -51.15 14.08 3.41
C GLN A 74 -50.44 12.74 3.22
N GLY A 75 -50.29 11.97 4.30
CA GLY A 75 -49.87 10.57 4.26
C GLY A 75 -48.39 10.32 3.93
N VAL A 76 -47.63 11.34 3.51
CA VAL A 76 -46.20 11.21 3.21
C VAL A 76 -45.36 11.22 4.48
N GLY A 77 -44.41 10.29 4.58
CA GLY A 77 -43.48 10.14 5.71
C GLY A 77 -42.15 9.48 5.34
N TYR A 78 -42.00 8.98 4.11
CA TYR A 78 -40.79 8.33 3.58
C TYR A 78 -40.22 9.10 2.37
N LEU A 79 -38.98 8.79 2.02
CA LEU A 79 -38.31 9.36 0.86
C LEU A 79 -39.04 8.92 -0.43
N ASP A 80 -39.28 9.86 -1.35
CA ASP A 80 -39.92 9.67 -2.65
C ASP A 80 -41.44 9.35 -2.61
N ASP A 81 -42.07 9.52 -1.45
CA ASP A 81 -43.54 9.50 -1.31
C ASP A 81 -44.20 10.54 -2.23
N ILE A 82 -45.17 10.09 -3.03
CA ILE A 82 -45.73 10.84 -4.16
C ILE A 82 -47.02 11.57 -3.77
N LEU A 83 -47.09 12.87 -4.08
CA LEU A 83 -48.21 13.72 -3.69
C LEU A 83 -49.41 13.60 -4.65
N SER A 84 -50.30 12.65 -4.31
CA SER A 84 -51.64 12.39 -4.89
C SER A 84 -51.68 11.88 -6.34
N GLY A 85 -52.33 10.73 -6.56
CA GLY A 85 -52.33 10.01 -7.84
C GLY A 85 -53.00 10.74 -9.00
N ASP A 86 -54.19 11.31 -8.80
CA ASP A 86 -54.99 11.87 -9.91
C ASP A 86 -54.35 13.11 -10.56
N ILE A 87 -53.58 13.88 -9.80
CA ILE A 87 -52.85 15.06 -10.31
C ILE A 87 -51.72 14.64 -11.25
N LEU A 88 -51.10 13.48 -11.00
CA LEU A 88 -50.01 12.96 -11.84
C LEU A 88 -50.48 12.71 -13.28
N GLY A 89 -51.64 12.08 -13.48
CA GLY A 89 -52.14 11.77 -14.82
C GLY A 89 -52.34 13.03 -15.68
N GLN A 90 -52.90 14.09 -15.10
CA GLN A 90 -53.09 15.37 -15.79
C GLN A 90 -51.75 16.07 -16.06
N LEU A 91 -50.88 16.13 -15.06
CA LEU A 91 -49.54 16.72 -15.16
C LEU A 91 -48.69 16.02 -16.24
N GLN A 92 -48.66 14.69 -16.24
CA GLN A 92 -47.93 13.89 -17.23
C GLN A 92 -48.48 14.09 -18.64
N THR A 93 -49.81 14.22 -18.79
CA THR A 93 -50.45 14.51 -20.08
C THR A 93 -50.04 15.89 -20.61
N ASN A 94 -50.10 16.93 -19.76
CA ASN A 94 -49.70 18.29 -20.13
C ASN A 94 -48.22 18.33 -20.56
N LEU A 95 -47.33 17.72 -19.77
CA LEU A 95 -45.89 17.75 -20.03
C LEU A 95 -45.47 16.88 -21.22
N ALA A 96 -46.13 15.73 -21.46
CA ALA A 96 -45.83 14.88 -22.61
C ALA A 96 -46.18 15.52 -23.96
N GLY A 97 -47.11 16.49 -23.97
CA GLY A 97 -47.45 17.27 -25.15
C GLY A 97 -46.64 18.56 -25.34
N HIS A 98 -45.78 18.94 -24.38
CA HIS A 98 -45.14 20.26 -24.39
C HIS A 98 -43.74 20.24 -25.05
N PRO A 99 -43.49 21.00 -26.13
CA PRO A 99 -42.26 20.90 -26.93
C PRO A 99 -40.97 21.32 -26.21
N ASP A 100 -41.08 22.01 -25.06
CA ASP A 100 -39.94 22.34 -24.20
C ASP A 100 -39.68 21.35 -23.05
N TRP A 101 -40.49 20.29 -22.87
CA TRP A 101 -40.24 19.28 -21.83
C TRP A 101 -39.27 18.20 -22.32
N GLU A 102 -38.02 18.61 -22.55
CA GLU A 102 -36.93 17.74 -23.02
C GLU A 102 -35.77 17.74 -22.02
N ILE A 103 -35.07 16.61 -21.89
CA ILE A 103 -33.96 16.47 -20.94
C ILE A 103 -32.88 17.51 -21.24
N GLY A 104 -32.47 18.25 -20.21
CA GLY A 104 -31.51 19.35 -20.31
C GLY A 104 -32.12 20.75 -20.48
N LYS A 105 -33.37 20.87 -20.97
CA LYS A 105 -34.08 22.17 -21.00
C LYS A 105 -34.50 22.58 -19.58
N PRO A 106 -34.33 23.85 -19.15
CA PRO A 106 -34.73 24.28 -17.83
C PRO A 106 -36.14 24.84 -17.75
N TRP A 107 -36.78 24.60 -16.61
CA TRP A 107 -38.14 25.03 -16.29
C TRP A 107 -38.20 25.59 -14.87
N THR A 108 -39.11 26.53 -14.67
CA THR A 108 -39.36 27.18 -13.38
C THR A 108 -40.61 26.61 -12.74
N LEU A 109 -40.45 26.10 -11.52
CA LEU A 109 -41.54 25.74 -10.62
C LEU A 109 -41.71 26.86 -9.59
N SER A 110 -42.94 27.34 -9.41
CA SER A 110 -43.30 28.39 -8.46
C SER A 110 -44.59 28.03 -7.72
N MET A 111 -44.72 28.43 -6.45
CA MET A 111 -45.90 28.15 -5.61
C MET A 111 -45.91 29.01 -4.35
N VAL A 112 -47.05 29.03 -3.66
CA VAL A 112 -47.20 29.52 -2.28
C VAL A 112 -47.42 28.33 -1.35
N ALA A 113 -46.48 28.14 -0.42
CA ALA A 113 -46.57 27.11 0.61
C ALA A 113 -47.01 27.71 1.97
N ASP A 114 -48.04 27.10 2.56
CA ASP A 114 -48.45 27.28 3.94
C ASP A 114 -48.00 26.06 4.76
N SER A 115 -47.44 26.30 5.94
CA SER A 115 -46.80 25.28 6.77
C SER A 115 -47.14 25.49 8.25
N VAL A 116 -47.90 24.56 8.83
CA VAL A 116 -48.24 24.54 10.27
C VAL A 116 -47.33 23.63 11.10
N GLU A 117 -46.49 22.84 10.43
CA GLU A 117 -45.28 22.18 10.96
C GLU A 117 -44.45 23.17 11.80
N ARG A 118 -43.86 22.74 12.92
CA ARG A 118 -43.11 23.61 13.85
C ARG A 118 -41.69 23.13 14.12
N GLU A 119 -41.38 21.86 13.87
CA GLU A 119 -40.14 21.22 14.31
C GLU A 119 -39.01 21.47 13.32
N MET A 120 -39.22 21.22 12.03
CA MET A 120 -38.18 21.36 11.00
C MET A 120 -38.72 21.76 9.63
N ASP A 121 -37.84 22.36 8.81
CA ASP A 121 -38.15 22.69 7.41
C ASP A 121 -38.26 21.41 6.58
N ARG A 122 -39.25 21.32 5.70
CA ARG A 122 -39.55 20.13 4.90
C ARG A 122 -39.02 20.28 3.47
N LYS A 123 -38.30 19.26 3.00
CA LYS A 123 -37.70 19.22 1.66
C LYS A 123 -38.60 18.49 0.67
N PHE A 124 -38.79 19.07 -0.50
CA PHE A 124 -39.57 18.50 -1.60
C PHE A 124 -38.78 18.54 -2.90
N GLY A 125 -39.16 17.69 -3.84
CA GLY A 125 -38.59 17.65 -5.19
C GLY A 125 -39.68 17.49 -6.25
N PHE A 126 -39.30 17.73 -7.49
CA PHE A 126 -40.17 17.58 -8.64
C PHE A 126 -39.43 16.81 -9.74
N ALA A 127 -40.11 15.85 -10.37
CA ALA A 127 -39.53 14.82 -11.25
C ALA A 127 -38.53 13.85 -10.58
N GLY A 128 -38.81 12.56 -10.74
CA GLY A 128 -38.26 11.48 -9.90
C GLY A 128 -36.84 11.02 -10.26
N GLY A 129 -36.41 9.93 -9.61
CA GLY A 129 -35.12 9.28 -9.87
C GLY A 129 -33.93 10.06 -9.30
N GLU A 130 -33.55 11.15 -9.98
CA GLU A 130 -32.33 11.93 -9.69
C GLU A 130 -32.59 13.39 -9.25
N GLY A 131 -33.86 13.74 -9.05
CA GLY A 131 -34.33 14.92 -8.32
C GLY A 131 -34.11 16.24 -9.04
N PHE A 132 -35.20 16.86 -9.51
CA PHE A 132 -35.21 18.15 -10.18
C PHE A 132 -36.00 19.20 -9.35
N ASN A 133 -35.74 20.49 -9.59
CA ASN A 133 -36.44 21.63 -8.98
C ASN A 133 -36.67 21.48 -7.46
N VAL A 134 -35.61 21.12 -6.72
CA VAL A 134 -35.66 20.80 -5.28
C VAL A 134 -35.88 22.07 -4.44
N PHE A 135 -36.86 22.05 -3.52
CA PHE A 135 -37.21 23.20 -2.67
C PHE A 135 -37.41 22.87 -1.19
N MET A 136 -37.36 23.92 -0.35
CA MET A 136 -37.58 23.85 1.10
C MET A 136 -38.82 24.65 1.50
N VAL A 137 -39.84 23.97 2.03
CA VAL A 137 -40.93 24.60 2.76
C VAL A 137 -40.47 24.85 4.19
N LYS A 138 -40.47 26.12 4.62
CA LYS A 138 -40.06 26.50 5.97
C LYS A 138 -41.13 26.15 6.99
N LYS A 139 -40.71 25.77 8.20
CA LYS A 139 -41.62 25.50 9.32
C LYS A 139 -42.33 26.79 9.78
N ALA A 140 -43.56 26.63 10.27
CA ALA A 140 -44.41 27.63 10.89
C ALA A 140 -44.61 28.89 10.03
N ARG A 141 -44.62 28.73 8.70
CA ARG A 141 -44.64 29.82 7.74
C ARG A 141 -45.87 29.74 6.85
N VAL A 142 -46.68 30.78 6.92
CA VAL A 142 -47.82 31.04 6.03
C VAL A 142 -47.37 31.98 4.93
N GLY A 143 -47.86 31.80 3.70
CA GLY A 143 -47.58 32.64 2.54
C GLY A 143 -46.14 32.55 2.03
N GLN A 144 -45.45 31.41 2.18
CA GLN A 144 -44.11 31.26 1.62
C GLN A 144 -44.16 31.16 0.10
N LYS A 145 -43.83 32.25 -0.59
CA LYS A 145 -43.50 32.21 -2.02
C LYS A 145 -42.22 31.38 -2.22
N ILE A 146 -42.32 30.36 -3.07
CA ILE A 146 -41.24 29.48 -3.50
C ILE A 146 -41.12 29.63 -5.01
N THR A 147 -39.89 29.74 -5.51
CA THR A 147 -39.58 29.70 -6.94
C THR A 147 -38.22 29.03 -7.09
N VAL A 148 -38.15 27.99 -7.92
CA VAL A 148 -36.93 27.25 -8.24
C VAL A 148 -36.89 27.05 -9.76
N THR A 149 -35.68 27.10 -10.32
CA THR A 149 -35.42 26.84 -11.73
C THR A 149 -34.21 25.91 -11.83
N ASP A 150 -34.37 24.84 -12.60
CA ASP A 150 -33.42 23.71 -12.74
C ASP A 150 -33.57 23.12 -14.16
N LYS A 151 -32.76 22.14 -14.57
CA LYS A 151 -32.80 21.44 -15.87
C LYS A 151 -33.52 20.09 -15.81
N VAL A 152 -34.49 19.85 -16.70
CA VAL A 152 -35.29 18.61 -16.73
C VAL A 152 -34.36 17.40 -16.84
N LYS A 153 -34.48 16.46 -15.90
CA LYS A 153 -33.64 15.24 -15.84
C LYS A 153 -34.35 13.99 -16.37
N THR A 154 -35.69 14.01 -16.42
CA THR A 154 -36.51 12.84 -16.77
C THR A 154 -37.64 13.23 -17.72
N LEU A 155 -38.05 12.28 -18.56
CA LEU A 155 -39.20 12.46 -19.45
C LEU A 155 -40.52 12.63 -18.66
N ALA A 156 -41.55 13.13 -19.33
CA ALA A 156 -42.83 13.48 -18.70
C ALA A 156 -43.45 12.32 -17.90
N GLY A 157 -43.42 11.08 -18.41
CA GLY A 157 -44.05 9.91 -17.78
C GLY A 157 -43.50 9.48 -16.41
N SER A 158 -42.33 9.97 -15.99
CA SER A 158 -41.79 9.77 -14.62
C SER A 158 -41.75 11.06 -13.80
N THR A 159 -42.41 12.12 -14.28
CA THR A 159 -42.52 13.41 -13.59
C THR A 159 -43.65 13.40 -12.56
N ARG A 160 -43.35 13.90 -11.37
CA ARG A 160 -44.21 13.86 -10.17
C ARG A 160 -43.72 14.89 -9.13
N LEU A 161 -44.59 15.31 -8.20
CA LEU A 161 -44.20 16.08 -7.01
C LEU A 161 -44.08 15.13 -5.81
N GLU A 162 -42.97 15.16 -5.10
CA GLU A 162 -42.63 14.14 -4.09
C GLU A 162 -41.93 14.73 -2.84
N TYR A 163 -42.09 14.06 -1.70
CA TYR A 163 -41.38 14.40 -0.47
C TYR A 163 -39.93 13.90 -0.53
N ARG A 164 -38.98 14.75 -0.15
CA ARG A 164 -37.53 14.49 -0.22
C ARG A 164 -36.83 14.79 1.11
N GLY A 165 -37.58 14.85 2.22
CA GLY A 165 -37.03 14.86 3.57
C GLY A 165 -36.56 13.46 3.98
N GLN A 166 -35.59 13.39 4.89
CA GLN A 166 -35.06 12.11 5.41
C GLN A 166 -35.67 11.75 6.77
N ASP A 167 -36.52 12.62 7.32
CA ASP A 167 -37.09 12.51 8.66
C ASP A 167 -38.44 11.77 8.60
N PRO A 168 -38.59 10.64 9.31
CA PRO A 168 -39.80 9.80 9.27
C PRO A 168 -40.92 10.39 10.13
N ILE A 169 -41.54 11.45 9.61
CA ILE A 169 -42.67 12.15 10.24
C ILE A 169 -43.78 12.28 9.21
N THR A 170 -44.91 11.62 9.49
CA THR A 170 -46.11 11.68 8.64
C THR A 170 -46.67 13.10 8.61
N LEU A 171 -46.63 13.73 7.43
CA LEU A 171 -47.20 15.05 7.22
C LEU A 171 -48.72 14.93 7.03
N GLU A 172 -49.47 14.89 8.12
CA GLU A 172 -50.95 14.83 8.12
C GLU A 172 -51.58 16.20 7.84
N GLY A 173 -51.53 16.67 6.58
CA GLY A 173 -52.09 17.97 6.20
C GLY A 173 -51.28 19.18 6.70
N ALA A 174 -50.08 18.94 7.27
CA ALA A 174 -49.27 19.97 7.90
C ALA A 174 -48.69 21.02 6.93
N ILE A 175 -48.76 20.76 5.62
CA ILE A 175 -48.34 21.66 4.54
C ILE A 175 -49.42 21.71 3.46
N HIS A 176 -49.78 22.92 3.02
CA HIS A 176 -50.62 23.17 1.85
C HIS A 176 -49.81 23.92 0.79
N LEU A 177 -49.87 23.46 -0.46
CA LEU A 177 -49.24 24.10 -1.61
C LEU A 177 -50.34 24.67 -2.51
N THR A 178 -50.25 25.96 -2.81
CA THR A 178 -51.25 26.75 -3.55
C THR A 178 -50.53 27.61 -4.60
N GLU A 179 -51.27 28.24 -5.52
CA GLU A 179 -50.69 29.06 -6.62
C GLU A 179 -49.59 28.31 -7.42
N ILE A 180 -49.69 26.98 -7.55
CA ILE A 180 -48.63 26.16 -8.17
C ILE A 180 -48.59 26.42 -9.67
N CYS A 181 -47.45 26.90 -10.16
CA CYS A 181 -47.15 27.07 -11.57
C CYS A 181 -45.84 26.42 -11.99
N LEU A 182 -45.90 25.63 -13.07
CA LEU A 182 -44.77 25.03 -13.76
C LEU A 182 -44.77 25.52 -15.22
N ARG A 183 -43.68 26.15 -15.66
CA ARG A 183 -43.53 26.67 -17.03
C ARG A 183 -42.07 26.64 -17.52
N PRO A 184 -41.81 26.66 -18.84
CA PRO A 184 -40.45 26.78 -19.37
C PRO A 184 -39.73 28.02 -18.84
N MET A 185 -38.39 28.01 -18.87
CA MET A 185 -37.62 29.21 -18.56
C MET A 185 -37.90 30.32 -19.60
N THR A 186 -38.31 31.49 -19.13
CA THR A 186 -38.42 32.70 -19.95
C THR A 186 -37.09 33.44 -20.00
N CYS A 187 -36.88 34.22 -21.05
CA CYS A 187 -35.63 34.94 -21.23
C CYS A 187 -35.37 36.00 -20.13
N ASP A 188 -36.40 36.60 -19.54
CA ASP A 188 -36.21 37.44 -18.35
C ASP A 188 -35.75 36.61 -17.13
N ALA A 189 -36.31 35.42 -16.88
CA ALA A 189 -35.84 34.54 -15.80
C ALA A 189 -34.38 34.10 -16.03
N PHE A 190 -34.02 33.81 -17.29
CA PHE A 190 -32.62 33.60 -17.70
C PHE A 190 -31.75 34.81 -17.36
N PHE A 191 -32.18 36.05 -17.66
CA PHE A 191 -31.44 37.25 -17.26
C PHE A 191 -31.42 37.56 -15.76
N GLN A 192 -32.36 37.04 -14.97
CA GLN A 192 -32.34 37.19 -13.51
C GLN A 192 -31.27 36.31 -12.84
N GLN A 193 -31.05 35.08 -13.35
CA GLN A 193 -29.92 34.23 -12.97
C GLN A 193 -28.61 34.73 -13.63
N HIS A 194 -28.61 34.88 -14.96
CA HIS A 194 -27.46 35.18 -15.80
C HIS A 194 -27.39 36.68 -16.13
N LYS A 195 -27.37 37.53 -15.09
CA LYS A 195 -27.45 39.02 -15.19
C LYS A 195 -26.47 39.68 -16.16
N LYS A 196 -25.39 38.97 -16.52
CA LYS A 196 -24.27 39.43 -17.34
C LYS A 196 -24.23 38.84 -18.75
N GLU A 197 -24.99 37.79 -19.09
CA GLU A 197 -24.68 37.02 -20.32
C GLU A 197 -25.04 37.72 -21.65
N CYS A 198 -25.97 38.68 -21.69
CA CYS A 198 -26.09 39.60 -22.85
C CYS A 198 -25.33 40.93 -22.66
N LEU A 199 -24.51 41.11 -21.62
CA LEU A 199 -23.94 42.42 -21.25
C LEU A 199 -22.42 42.43 -21.02
N ASP A 200 -21.80 41.28 -20.76
CA ASP A 200 -20.34 41.13 -20.59
C ASP A 200 -19.58 40.91 -21.91
N ASP A 201 -20.29 40.86 -23.05
CA ASP A 201 -19.70 40.68 -24.38
C ASP A 201 -20.49 41.48 -25.42
N ASP A 202 -19.82 42.51 -25.93
CA ASP A 202 -20.29 43.70 -26.67
C ASP A 202 -20.74 43.41 -28.11
N LEU A 203 -21.34 42.24 -28.31
CA LEU A 203 -21.86 41.74 -29.59
C LEU A 203 -23.36 41.44 -29.54
N TRP A 204 -23.98 41.47 -28.35
CA TRP A 204 -25.34 40.99 -28.14
C TRP A 204 -26.15 41.94 -27.25
N LYS A 205 -27.44 42.08 -27.54
CA LYS A 205 -28.45 42.76 -26.70
C LYS A 205 -29.56 41.79 -26.34
N ARG A 206 -30.38 42.12 -25.34
CA ARG A 206 -31.58 41.34 -24.99
C ARG A 206 -32.61 41.47 -26.12
N LYS A 207 -33.24 40.37 -26.54
CA LYS A 207 -34.40 40.43 -27.45
C LYS A 207 -35.54 41.23 -26.80
N LEU A 208 -36.32 41.90 -27.64
CA LEU A 208 -37.55 42.60 -27.23
C LEU A 208 -38.55 41.62 -26.58
N ASN A 209 -39.30 42.12 -25.59
CA ASN A 209 -40.28 41.38 -24.78
C ASN A 209 -39.73 40.06 -24.15
N PRO A 210 -38.63 40.10 -23.40
CA PRO A 210 -37.98 38.89 -22.86
C PRO A 210 -38.84 38.10 -21.85
N GLU A 211 -39.90 38.71 -21.32
CA GLU A 211 -40.94 38.06 -20.51
C GLU A 211 -41.93 37.21 -21.34
N GLN A 212 -41.98 37.39 -22.66
CA GLN A 212 -42.84 36.64 -23.61
C GLN A 212 -42.08 35.55 -24.39
N VAL A 213 -40.74 35.56 -24.37
CA VAL A 213 -39.90 34.60 -25.12
C VAL A 213 -39.43 33.48 -24.18
N THR A 214 -39.72 32.22 -24.53
CA THR A 214 -39.09 31.05 -23.88
C THR A 214 -37.67 30.87 -24.39
N GLY A 215 -36.74 30.61 -23.47
CA GLY A 215 -35.33 30.52 -23.81
C GLY A 215 -34.44 30.40 -22.59
N HIS A 216 -33.35 29.67 -22.78
CA HIS A 216 -32.42 29.29 -21.72
C HIS A 216 -30.96 29.26 -22.18
N THR A 217 -30.70 29.77 -23.38
CA THR A 217 -29.37 29.93 -23.96
C THR A 217 -29.21 31.35 -24.46
N ARG A 218 -27.95 31.77 -24.54
CA ARG A 218 -27.55 33.09 -25.01
C ARG A 218 -28.10 33.43 -26.40
N SER A 219 -28.19 32.47 -27.32
CA SER A 219 -28.75 32.67 -28.67
C SER A 219 -30.29 32.64 -28.72
N MET A 220 -30.95 31.95 -27.78
CA MET A 220 -32.41 32.03 -27.64
C MET A 220 -32.85 33.39 -27.09
N CYS A 221 -32.10 33.97 -26.14
CA CYS A 221 -32.52 35.16 -25.41
C CYS A 221 -31.85 36.48 -25.81
N CYS A 222 -30.59 36.45 -26.26
CA CYS A 222 -29.92 37.60 -26.83
C CYS A 222 -30.03 37.59 -28.37
N GLU A 223 -30.01 38.77 -28.99
CA GLU A 223 -29.83 38.99 -30.43
C GLU A 223 -28.56 39.79 -30.69
N GLN A 224 -27.95 39.66 -31.86
CA GLN A 224 -26.69 40.34 -32.16
C GLN A 224 -26.92 41.84 -32.43
N MET A 225 -26.10 42.68 -31.80
CA MET A 225 -26.12 44.13 -32.02
C MET A 225 -25.50 44.48 -33.36
N LYS A 226 -26.10 45.44 -34.08
CA LYS A 226 -25.52 45.98 -35.31
C LYS A 226 -24.71 47.23 -35.02
N CYS A 227 -23.62 47.41 -35.77
CA CYS A 227 -22.68 48.51 -35.58
C CYS A 227 -23.33 49.90 -35.65
N ALA A 228 -24.36 50.09 -36.47
CA ALA A 228 -25.11 51.35 -36.55
C ALA A 228 -26.08 51.63 -35.39
N GLU A 229 -26.29 50.70 -34.46
CA GLU A 229 -27.20 50.87 -33.32
C GLU A 229 -26.53 51.59 -32.13
N GLU A 230 -25.31 51.19 -31.74
CA GLU A 230 -24.63 51.74 -30.55
C GLU A 230 -23.12 52.03 -30.70
N ALA A 231 -22.47 51.83 -31.87
CA ALA A 231 -21.00 51.98 -32.00
C ALA A 231 -20.55 53.32 -32.62
N PRO A 232 -20.37 54.43 -31.87
CA PRO A 232 -19.76 55.62 -32.42
C PRO A 232 -18.28 55.36 -32.73
N CYS A 233 -17.83 55.62 -33.96
CA CYS A 233 -16.41 55.63 -34.32
C CYS A 233 -15.72 56.89 -33.77
N ALA A 234 -15.63 56.97 -32.44
CA ALA A 234 -15.11 58.10 -31.68
C ALA A 234 -13.93 57.65 -30.77
N PRO A 235 -12.89 58.49 -30.57
CA PRO A 235 -12.70 59.79 -31.20
C PRO A 235 -12.39 59.65 -32.71
N ALA A 236 -12.85 60.62 -33.49
CA ALA A 236 -12.66 60.63 -34.94
C ALA A 236 -11.18 60.83 -35.36
N THR A 237 -10.27 61.08 -34.42
CA THR A 237 -8.81 61.05 -34.63
C THR A 237 -8.26 59.63 -34.80
N MET A 238 -8.94 58.61 -34.28
CA MET A 238 -8.46 57.22 -34.20
C MET A 238 -9.21 56.24 -35.12
N TYR A 239 -10.40 56.57 -35.63
CA TYR A 239 -11.26 55.63 -36.37
C TYR A 239 -12.01 56.25 -37.57
N ASN A 240 -12.37 55.42 -38.54
CA ASN A 240 -13.31 55.67 -39.66
C ASN A 240 -14.42 54.60 -39.65
N LYS A 241 -15.66 54.88 -40.09
CA LYS A 241 -16.67 53.80 -40.25
C LYS A 241 -16.22 52.77 -41.30
N ARG A 242 -16.55 51.48 -41.10
CA ARG A 242 -16.39 50.43 -42.12
C ARG A 242 -17.41 50.61 -43.27
N PRO A 243 -17.14 50.06 -44.48
CA PRO A 243 -18.11 50.08 -45.59
C PRO A 243 -19.43 49.34 -45.31
N ASP A 244 -19.40 48.36 -44.41
CA ASP A 244 -20.53 47.50 -44.03
C ASP A 244 -21.15 47.87 -42.67
N TYR A 245 -20.83 49.04 -42.12
CA TYR A 245 -21.20 49.51 -40.78
C TYR A 245 -22.71 49.45 -40.46
N ASP A 246 -23.59 49.63 -41.45
CA ASP A 246 -25.05 49.59 -41.24
C ASP A 246 -25.63 48.16 -41.21
N THR A 247 -24.82 47.14 -41.54
CA THR A 247 -25.21 45.72 -41.60
C THR A 247 -24.33 44.78 -40.78
N ALA A 248 -23.10 45.17 -40.45
CA ALA A 248 -22.16 44.39 -39.66
C ALA A 248 -22.61 44.28 -38.19
N PHE A 249 -22.32 43.14 -37.57
CA PHE A 249 -22.56 42.91 -36.14
C PHE A 249 -21.34 43.31 -35.30
N GLY A 250 -21.60 43.97 -34.17
CA GLY A 250 -20.60 44.59 -33.30
C GLY A 250 -21.16 45.79 -32.55
N SER A 251 -20.55 46.14 -31.42
CA SER A 251 -20.72 47.47 -30.80
C SER A 251 -19.40 48.17 -30.46
N LYS A 252 -18.24 47.50 -30.61
CA LYS A 252 -16.92 48.10 -30.38
C LYS A 252 -16.32 48.77 -31.63
N PRO A 253 -15.49 49.83 -31.48
CA PRO A 253 -14.84 50.49 -32.61
C PRO A 253 -13.91 49.60 -33.44
N ASP A 254 -13.28 48.56 -32.88
CA ASP A 254 -12.44 47.63 -33.65
C ASP A 254 -13.26 46.65 -34.52
N GLN A 255 -14.47 46.31 -34.08
CA GLN A 255 -15.44 45.53 -34.84
C GLN A 255 -16.08 46.38 -35.96
N CYS A 256 -16.48 47.60 -35.63
CA CYS A 256 -17.34 48.45 -36.47
C CYS A 256 -16.61 49.49 -37.31
N CYS A 257 -15.37 49.84 -36.95
CA CYS A 257 -14.64 50.96 -37.54
C CYS A 257 -13.26 50.49 -38.05
N VAL A 258 -12.79 51.10 -39.15
CA VAL A 258 -11.42 50.93 -39.63
C VAL A 258 -10.50 51.86 -38.81
N PRO A 259 -9.46 51.34 -38.15
CA PRO A 259 -8.54 52.18 -37.38
C PRO A 259 -7.70 53.12 -38.24
N LYS A 260 -7.41 54.32 -37.71
CA LYS A 260 -6.43 55.27 -38.26
C LYS A 260 -5.08 55.01 -37.61
N VAL A 261 -4.17 54.39 -38.36
CA VAL A 261 -2.80 54.12 -37.90
C VAL A 261 -1.96 55.39 -38.05
N CYS A 262 -1.16 55.70 -37.02
CA CYS A 262 -0.23 56.84 -37.01
C CYS A 262 0.74 56.82 -38.21
N SER A 263 0.95 57.97 -38.89
CA SER A 263 2.03 58.07 -39.87
C SER A 263 3.39 58.09 -39.18
N LYS A 264 4.39 57.46 -39.81
CA LYS A 264 5.77 57.40 -39.28
C LYS A 264 6.43 58.79 -39.21
N ASP A 265 6.01 59.71 -40.07
CA ASP A 265 6.59 61.05 -40.22
C ASP A 265 6.18 62.01 -39.09
N LEU A 266 5.25 61.61 -38.21
CA LEU A 266 4.70 62.47 -37.16
C LEU A 266 5.65 62.67 -35.97
N CYS A 267 6.60 61.75 -35.77
CA CYS A 267 7.45 61.68 -34.57
C CYS A 267 8.86 62.25 -34.73
N ASP A 268 9.15 63.01 -35.79
CA ASP A 268 10.51 63.52 -36.02
C ASP A 268 10.92 64.58 -34.97
N SER A 269 11.93 64.25 -34.16
CA SER A 269 12.74 65.10 -33.27
C SER A 269 13.60 64.21 -32.35
N THR A 270 14.80 64.64 -31.94
CA THR A 270 15.73 63.85 -31.12
C THR A 270 15.25 63.43 -29.73
N LEU A 271 14.14 63.99 -29.24
CA LEU A 271 13.59 63.77 -27.90
C LEU A 271 12.40 62.78 -27.85
N TRP A 272 11.85 62.41 -29.01
CA TRP A 272 10.64 61.59 -29.13
C TRP A 272 10.85 60.47 -30.13
N GLU A 273 10.20 59.33 -29.91
CA GLU A 273 10.19 58.22 -30.86
C GLU A 273 8.77 57.68 -31.09
N PRO A 274 8.49 57.01 -32.23
CA PRO A 274 7.20 56.36 -32.46
C PRO A 274 6.95 55.28 -31.40
N LYS A 275 5.74 55.26 -30.83
CA LYS A 275 5.34 54.16 -29.93
C LYS A 275 5.37 52.83 -30.70
N PRO A 276 5.93 51.75 -30.13
CA PRO A 276 6.10 50.49 -30.86
C PRO A 276 4.75 49.81 -31.16
N GLY A 277 4.49 49.56 -32.45
CA GLY A 277 3.29 48.88 -32.95
C GLY A 277 2.45 49.75 -33.89
N ASN A 278 1.32 49.21 -34.36
CA ASN A 278 0.34 49.95 -35.16
C ASN A 278 -0.54 50.81 -34.24
N VAL A 279 0.06 51.84 -33.63
CA VAL A 279 -0.65 52.73 -32.70
C VAL A 279 -1.67 53.59 -33.45
N LEU A 280 -2.81 53.82 -32.79
CA LEU A 280 -3.98 54.48 -33.37
C LEU A 280 -4.05 55.94 -32.94
N GLY A 281 -4.26 56.83 -33.91
CA GLY A 281 -4.28 58.27 -33.68
C GLY A 281 -3.86 59.07 -34.91
N SER A 282 -3.92 60.40 -34.76
CA SER A 282 -3.49 61.37 -35.78
C SER A 282 -2.77 62.59 -35.19
N THR A 283 -2.46 62.59 -33.90
CA THR A 283 -1.73 63.65 -33.17
C THR A 283 -0.42 63.15 -32.56
N LYS A 284 0.52 64.06 -32.27
CA LYS A 284 1.88 63.68 -31.84
C LYS A 284 1.88 62.97 -30.48
N ASP A 285 1.02 63.37 -29.56
CA ASP A 285 0.90 62.75 -28.22
C ASP A 285 0.21 61.38 -28.24
N GLU A 286 -0.73 61.16 -29.17
CA GLU A 286 -1.30 59.83 -29.45
C GLU A 286 -0.20 58.88 -29.99
N CYS A 287 0.64 59.36 -30.91
CA CYS A 287 1.54 58.51 -31.71
C CYS A 287 2.98 58.32 -31.16
N CYS A 288 3.51 59.25 -30.35
CA CYS A 288 4.93 59.29 -29.98
C CYS A 288 5.16 59.23 -28.45
N THR A 289 6.33 58.73 -28.04
CA THR A 289 6.78 58.63 -26.63
C THR A 289 8.10 59.38 -26.43
N PRO A 290 8.32 60.04 -25.27
CA PRO A 290 9.60 60.65 -24.95
C PRO A 290 10.61 59.59 -24.47
N ARG A 291 11.91 59.82 -24.69
CA ARG A 291 12.98 58.89 -24.28
C ARG A 291 13.45 59.11 -22.83
N ASP A 292 13.70 58.02 -22.11
CA ASP A 292 14.18 57.99 -20.72
C ASP A 292 15.63 57.46 -20.64
N CYS A 293 16.41 57.88 -19.64
CA CYS A 293 17.69 57.22 -19.35
C CYS A 293 17.50 55.74 -19.02
N ASP A 294 16.35 55.28 -18.52
CA ASP A 294 16.09 53.88 -18.14
C ASP A 294 16.29 52.87 -19.29
N ASP A 295 16.08 53.26 -20.54
CA ASP A 295 16.38 52.43 -21.72
C ASP A 295 17.81 52.63 -22.27
N TYR A 296 18.51 53.70 -21.87
CA TYR A 296 19.88 53.94 -22.29
C TYR A 296 20.86 52.92 -21.70
N LYS A 297 21.67 52.30 -22.58
CA LYS A 297 22.61 51.23 -22.22
C LYS A 297 24.04 51.76 -22.14
N CYS A 298 24.52 51.93 -20.90
CA CYS A 298 25.88 52.42 -20.60
C CYS A 298 26.97 51.60 -21.34
N SER A 299 28.03 52.28 -21.79
CA SER A 299 29.20 51.57 -22.31
C SER A 299 29.91 50.74 -21.24
N ALA A 300 30.61 49.68 -21.64
CA ALA A 300 31.08 48.57 -20.79
C ALA A 300 32.13 48.90 -19.70
N LYS A 301 32.34 50.18 -19.38
CA LYS A 301 33.17 50.67 -18.27
C LYS A 301 32.35 51.37 -17.17
N TYR A 302 31.03 51.46 -17.34
CA TYR A 302 30.12 52.20 -16.47
C TYR A 302 28.82 51.41 -16.20
N VAL A 303 28.35 51.47 -14.96
CA VAL A 303 26.99 51.12 -14.51
C VAL A 303 26.08 52.36 -14.55
N LYS A 304 24.79 52.17 -14.29
CA LYS A 304 23.76 53.19 -14.40
C LYS A 304 23.62 53.99 -13.10
N LYS A 305 23.56 55.32 -13.18
CA LYS A 305 23.42 56.18 -11.99
C LYS A 305 22.11 55.86 -11.26
N SER A 306 22.19 55.64 -9.95
CA SER A 306 20.98 55.36 -9.15
C SER A 306 20.02 56.56 -9.07
N LYS A 307 18.71 56.29 -9.03
CA LYS A 307 17.66 57.32 -9.09
C LYS A 307 17.66 58.19 -7.84
N ARG A 308 17.55 59.50 -8.03
CA ARG A 308 17.30 60.44 -6.92
C ARG A 308 15.80 60.48 -6.62
N HIS A 309 15.44 60.30 -5.36
CA HIS A 309 14.08 60.56 -4.89
C HIS A 309 13.87 62.08 -4.69
N GLY A 310 12.67 62.56 -5.00
CA GLY A 310 12.19 63.86 -4.58
C GLY A 310 12.00 63.94 -3.06
N GLN A 311 11.73 65.15 -2.54
CA GLN A 311 11.46 65.37 -1.10
C GLN A 311 10.16 64.68 -0.61
N ASP A 312 9.35 64.16 -1.52
CA ASP A 312 8.14 63.37 -1.28
C ASP A 312 8.35 61.85 -1.42
N GLY A 313 9.57 61.40 -1.73
CA GLY A 313 9.90 60.00 -1.98
C GLY A 313 9.61 59.50 -3.40
N SER A 314 9.01 60.32 -4.28
CA SER A 314 8.77 59.93 -5.67
C SER A 314 10.10 59.81 -6.45
N PRO A 315 10.27 58.81 -7.34
CA PRO A 315 11.49 58.69 -8.14
C PRO A 315 11.47 59.71 -9.29
N LEU A 316 12.42 60.65 -9.29
CA LEU A 316 12.61 61.56 -10.42
C LEU A 316 13.30 60.81 -11.56
N LEU A 317 12.57 60.61 -12.65
CA LEU A 317 13.12 60.03 -13.89
C LEU A 317 14.09 61.02 -14.54
N LEU A 318 15.23 60.49 -15.00
CA LEU A 318 16.29 61.26 -15.64
C LEU A 318 16.14 61.12 -17.16
N GLN A 319 15.95 62.24 -17.86
CA GLN A 319 15.91 62.27 -19.32
C GLN A 319 17.32 62.56 -19.86
N GLY A 320 17.79 61.76 -20.81
CA GLY A 320 19.13 61.85 -21.38
C GLY A 320 19.38 60.72 -22.39
N SER A 321 20.45 60.82 -23.17
CA SER A 321 20.78 59.82 -24.20
C SER A 321 22.29 59.64 -24.42
N THR A 322 23.11 59.91 -23.41
CA THR A 322 24.57 59.76 -23.43
C THR A 322 25.12 59.16 -22.13
N ASP A 323 26.28 58.50 -22.20
CA ASP A 323 26.98 57.94 -21.02
C ASP A 323 27.22 59.00 -19.94
N SER A 324 27.59 60.22 -20.34
CA SER A 324 27.81 61.37 -19.45
C SER A 324 26.57 61.72 -18.63
N GLU A 325 25.38 61.57 -19.21
CA GLU A 325 24.10 61.88 -18.55
C GLU A 325 23.68 60.73 -17.63
N CYS A 326 23.70 59.48 -18.11
CA CYS A 326 23.05 58.36 -17.42
C CYS A 326 23.97 57.43 -16.57
N CYS A 327 25.32 57.51 -16.64
CA CYS A 327 26.21 56.40 -16.18
C CYS A 327 27.40 56.80 -15.24
N GLU A 328 27.91 55.85 -14.44
CA GLU A 328 29.03 55.99 -13.47
C GLU A 328 29.92 54.72 -13.36
N PRO A 329 31.19 54.77 -12.90
CA PRO A 329 32.15 53.64 -13.05
C PRO A 329 31.90 52.40 -12.17
N ILE A 330 32.38 51.23 -12.62
CA ILE A 330 32.22 49.91 -11.96
C ILE A 330 33.31 49.65 -10.88
N SER A 331 33.02 48.85 -9.84
CA SER A 331 33.96 48.45 -8.78
C SER A 331 33.86 46.95 -8.44
N CYS A 332 34.99 46.30 -8.11
CA CYS A 332 35.06 44.88 -7.71
C CYS A 332 34.19 44.51 -6.49
N LYS A 333 33.69 45.50 -5.70
CA LYS A 333 32.84 45.25 -4.52
C LYS A 333 31.44 44.66 -4.83
N HIS A 334 31.15 44.39 -6.09
CA HIS A 334 29.87 43.86 -6.57
C HIS A 334 30.03 42.54 -7.35
N ILE A 335 31.21 41.91 -7.30
CA ILE A 335 31.48 40.59 -7.86
C ILE A 335 31.74 39.63 -6.69
N ASP A 336 30.94 38.56 -6.62
CA ASP A 336 31.07 37.51 -5.61
C ASP A 336 31.99 36.41 -6.15
N CYS A 337 33.17 36.27 -5.57
CA CYS A 337 34.14 35.24 -5.94
C CYS A 337 33.87 33.87 -5.27
N GLU A 338 32.97 33.78 -4.29
CA GLU A 338 32.72 32.56 -3.49
C GLU A 338 31.52 31.75 -4.01
N ALA A 339 30.80 32.25 -5.02
CA ALA A 339 29.65 31.58 -5.64
C ALA A 339 29.99 30.26 -6.39
N THR A 340 31.26 29.88 -6.50
CA THR A 340 31.76 28.65 -7.14
C THR A 340 33.07 28.17 -6.50
N ASP A 341 33.19 26.86 -6.22
CA ASP A 341 34.37 26.15 -5.66
C ASP A 341 35.71 26.31 -6.43
N GLU A 342 35.74 27.09 -7.51
CA GLU A 342 36.85 27.24 -8.44
C GLU A 342 37.69 28.53 -8.25
N TRP A 343 37.21 29.52 -7.47
CA TRP A 343 37.82 30.86 -7.41
C TRP A 343 37.95 31.40 -5.98
N LYS A 344 38.86 32.37 -5.78
CA LYS A 344 39.04 33.11 -4.51
C LYS A 344 39.32 34.59 -4.78
N THR A 345 38.80 35.49 -3.95
CA THR A 345 38.95 36.96 -4.07
C THR A 345 40.42 37.44 -4.11
N ASN A 346 40.72 38.35 -5.05
CA ASN A 346 42.03 39.01 -5.18
C ASN A 346 42.09 40.30 -4.34
N GLU A 347 42.60 40.21 -3.12
CA GLU A 347 42.72 41.34 -2.17
C GLU A 347 43.53 42.55 -2.71
N SER A 348 44.28 42.36 -3.81
CA SER A 348 45.07 43.41 -4.48
C SER A 348 44.22 44.36 -5.33
N ALA A 349 43.08 43.91 -5.85
CA ALA A 349 42.31 44.60 -6.89
C ALA A 349 41.18 45.48 -6.31
N LYS A 350 41.18 46.77 -6.63
CA LYS A 350 40.16 47.74 -6.14
C LYS A 350 39.13 48.17 -7.20
N VAL A 351 39.44 47.94 -8.47
CA VAL A 351 38.60 48.28 -9.64
C VAL A 351 38.83 47.20 -10.69
N GLY A 352 37.75 46.69 -11.27
CA GLY A 352 37.72 45.57 -12.22
C GLY A 352 36.28 45.34 -12.68
N ALA A 353 36.10 44.68 -13.81
CA ALA A 353 34.80 44.49 -14.47
C ALA A 353 34.48 43.02 -14.81
N SER A 354 35.45 42.11 -14.77
CA SER A 354 35.24 40.66 -14.94
C SER A 354 35.63 39.85 -13.70
N LEU A 355 35.35 38.55 -13.73
CA LEU A 355 35.71 37.62 -12.66
C LEU A 355 37.25 37.42 -12.59
N GLU A 356 37.93 37.47 -13.74
CA GLU A 356 39.39 37.38 -13.85
C GLU A 356 40.11 38.66 -13.34
N ASP A 357 39.45 39.83 -13.37
CA ASP A 357 40.01 41.06 -12.79
C ASP A 357 40.04 41.01 -11.24
N CYS A 358 39.00 40.43 -10.63
CA CYS A 358 38.74 40.54 -9.19
C CYS A 358 38.96 39.22 -8.40
N CYS A 359 39.10 38.07 -9.07
CA CYS A 359 39.26 36.74 -8.46
C CYS A 359 40.46 35.96 -9.03
N ILE A 360 40.92 34.92 -8.32
CA ILE A 360 42.08 34.07 -8.63
C ILE A 360 41.63 32.60 -8.63
N PRO A 361 41.97 31.76 -9.64
CA PRO A 361 41.50 30.38 -9.72
C PRO A 361 42.22 29.41 -8.77
N GLN A 362 41.49 28.42 -8.25
CA GLN A 362 42.00 27.33 -7.41
C GLN A 362 42.18 26.03 -8.21
N PHE A 363 43.36 25.42 -8.09
CA PHE A 363 43.75 24.26 -8.89
C PHE A 363 43.71 22.96 -8.08
N CYS A 364 43.09 21.90 -8.63
CA CYS A 364 42.99 20.57 -8.00
C CYS A 364 44.35 19.96 -7.60
N LYS A 365 45.46 20.43 -8.20
CA LYS A 365 46.83 20.04 -7.86
C LYS A 365 47.24 20.40 -6.41
N GLN A 366 46.45 21.22 -5.71
CA GLN A 366 46.66 21.60 -4.31
C GLN A 366 45.70 20.87 -3.34
N HIS A 367 44.81 20.00 -3.84
CA HIS A 367 43.78 19.31 -3.03
C HIS A 367 44.17 17.85 -2.73
N SER A 368 43.92 17.38 -1.50
CA SER A 368 44.21 15.99 -1.06
C SER A 368 42.96 15.12 -1.11
N CYS A 369 43.01 14.00 -1.84
CA CYS A 369 41.89 13.05 -1.98
C CYS A 369 41.77 12.11 -0.78
N GLU A 370 41.34 12.61 0.38
CA GLU A 370 41.25 11.82 1.62
C GLU A 370 39.84 11.28 1.94
N PRO A 371 39.71 10.04 2.45
CA PRO A 371 40.77 9.04 2.60
C PRO A 371 41.11 8.36 1.26
N ALA A 372 42.41 8.17 1.00
CA ALA A 372 42.93 7.63 -0.27
C ALA A 372 42.56 6.14 -0.52
N THR A 373 41.97 5.45 0.45
CA THR A 373 41.38 4.11 0.29
C THR A 373 40.08 4.13 -0.50
N LYS A 374 39.35 5.26 -0.51
CA LYS A 374 38.04 5.41 -1.17
C LYS A 374 38.07 6.29 -2.41
N TRP A 375 39.11 7.10 -2.57
CA TRP A 375 39.23 8.09 -3.65
C TRP A 375 40.62 8.09 -4.28
N GLU A 376 40.71 8.47 -5.55
CA GLU A 376 41.96 8.72 -6.28
C GLU A 376 41.89 10.01 -7.12
N PRO A 377 42.99 10.72 -7.37
CA PRO A 377 42.97 11.96 -8.15
C PRO A 377 42.52 11.76 -9.60
N LYS A 378 41.64 12.63 -10.10
CA LYS A 378 41.20 12.65 -11.51
C LYS A 378 42.36 13.11 -12.40
N PRO A 379 42.89 12.29 -13.32
CA PRO A 379 44.12 12.58 -14.07
C PRO A 379 44.01 13.71 -15.12
N LYS A 380 42.87 14.41 -15.18
CA LYS A 380 42.59 15.55 -16.08
C LYS A 380 41.83 16.71 -15.41
N ALA A 381 41.60 16.66 -14.09
CA ALA A 381 40.95 17.77 -13.39
C ALA A 381 41.97 18.87 -13.09
N ILE A 382 41.71 20.09 -13.58
CA ILE A 382 42.64 21.22 -13.47
C ILE A 382 42.23 22.18 -12.33
N LEU A 383 40.92 22.44 -12.19
CA LEU A 383 40.34 23.40 -11.24
C LEU A 383 39.36 22.70 -10.27
N GLY A 384 39.23 23.26 -9.06
CA GLY A 384 38.36 22.76 -8.00
C GLY A 384 39.08 22.52 -6.67
N SER A 385 38.30 22.40 -5.59
CA SER A 385 38.76 22.43 -4.19
C SER A 385 38.12 21.37 -3.28
N SER A 386 37.42 20.38 -3.86
CA SER A 386 36.71 19.33 -3.12
C SER A 386 36.93 17.92 -3.70
N ASN A 387 36.70 16.88 -2.89
CA ASN A 387 36.84 15.49 -3.36
C ASN A 387 35.95 15.15 -4.57
N PRO A 388 34.66 15.57 -4.64
CA PRO A 388 33.84 15.33 -5.82
C PRO A 388 34.36 16.03 -7.09
N SER A 389 34.96 17.22 -7.00
CA SER A 389 35.56 17.89 -8.17
C SER A 389 36.86 17.20 -8.60
N CYS A 390 37.79 16.97 -7.65
CA CYS A 390 39.16 16.58 -7.95
C CYS A 390 39.45 15.08 -7.95
N CYS A 391 38.54 14.23 -7.43
CA CYS A 391 38.80 12.81 -7.20
C CYS A 391 37.72 11.88 -7.79
N THR A 392 38.07 10.60 -7.96
CA THR A 392 37.24 9.50 -8.49
C THR A 392 37.07 8.41 -7.41
N PRO A 393 35.89 7.81 -7.22
CA PRO A 393 35.67 6.76 -6.21
C PRO A 393 36.20 5.38 -6.64
N LYS A 394 36.71 4.60 -5.68
CA LYS A 394 37.17 3.21 -5.87
C LYS A 394 36.09 2.20 -5.48
N MET A 395 35.98 1.10 -6.26
CA MET A 395 34.88 0.14 -6.18
C MET A 395 35.38 -1.29 -5.96
N CYS A 396 34.84 -1.99 -4.94
CA CYS A 396 35.28 -3.34 -4.58
C CYS A 396 35.15 -4.43 -5.67
N LYS A 397 34.41 -4.19 -6.76
CA LYS A 397 34.20 -5.17 -7.85
C LYS A 397 35.50 -5.57 -8.58
N GLU A 398 36.53 -4.72 -8.51
CA GLU A 398 37.82 -4.93 -9.17
C GLU A 398 38.93 -5.33 -8.18
N PHE A 399 38.61 -5.40 -6.88
CA PHE A 399 39.54 -5.78 -5.82
C PHE A 399 39.74 -7.31 -5.78
N LYS A 400 40.98 -7.76 -5.58
CA LYS A 400 41.31 -9.18 -5.37
C LYS A 400 41.53 -9.44 -3.89
N CYS A 401 40.72 -10.32 -3.31
CA CYS A 401 40.96 -10.82 -1.96
C CYS A 401 42.17 -11.76 -1.92
N ASP A 402 43.01 -11.60 -0.91
CA ASP A 402 44.08 -12.52 -0.53
C ASP A 402 43.54 -13.90 -0.11
N ALA A 403 44.42 -14.91 -0.09
CA ALA A 403 44.08 -16.29 0.22
C ALA A 403 43.60 -16.45 1.67
N GLY A 404 42.31 -16.77 1.85
CA GLY A 404 41.65 -16.91 3.15
C GLY A 404 40.29 -16.21 3.23
N PHE A 405 40.01 -15.30 2.31
CA PHE A 405 38.79 -14.50 2.26
C PHE A 405 38.06 -14.70 0.93
N GLU A 406 36.77 -14.37 0.88
CA GLU A 406 35.98 -14.46 -0.35
C GLU A 406 35.31 -13.14 -0.76
N LEU A 407 35.16 -12.96 -2.08
CA LEU A 407 34.34 -11.92 -2.68
C LEU A 407 32.86 -12.25 -2.40
N ARG A 408 32.21 -11.37 -1.63
CA ARG A 408 30.82 -11.38 -1.10
C ARG A 408 29.65 -11.80 -2.01
N ILE A 409 29.90 -12.15 -3.27
CA ILE A 409 28.91 -12.24 -4.36
C ILE A 409 28.72 -13.69 -4.87
N ARG A 410 29.51 -14.68 -4.42
CA ARG A 410 29.59 -16.00 -5.09
C ARG A 410 28.85 -17.20 -4.46
N LYS A 411 28.30 -17.10 -3.23
CA LYS A 411 27.65 -18.26 -2.56
C LYS A 411 26.25 -18.63 -3.09
N GLU A 412 25.58 -17.79 -3.89
CA GLU A 412 24.17 -18.00 -4.29
C GLU A 412 23.92 -19.16 -5.30
N GLN A 413 24.97 -19.71 -5.94
CA GLN A 413 24.80 -20.45 -7.21
C GLN A 413 24.78 -22.00 -7.11
N MET A 414 24.87 -22.59 -5.92
CA MET A 414 24.93 -24.06 -5.73
C MET A 414 23.68 -24.72 -5.10
N TRP A 415 22.74 -23.95 -4.54
CA TRP A 415 21.57 -24.51 -3.83
C TRP A 415 20.47 -25.06 -4.76
N SER A 416 20.58 -24.85 -6.08
CA SER A 416 19.49 -25.11 -7.04
C SER A 416 19.11 -26.58 -7.22
N ASP A 417 20.09 -27.50 -7.13
CA ASP A 417 19.93 -28.84 -7.71
C ASP A 417 19.36 -29.89 -6.73
N GLU A 418 19.50 -29.69 -5.41
CA GLU A 418 19.00 -30.67 -4.42
C GLU A 418 17.48 -30.58 -4.19
N ILE A 419 16.90 -29.38 -4.34
CA ILE A 419 15.49 -29.10 -4.07
C ILE A 419 14.56 -29.86 -5.04
N ALA A 420 14.99 -30.05 -6.30
CA ALA A 420 14.22 -30.72 -7.33
C ALA A 420 13.82 -32.16 -6.97
N LYS A 421 14.60 -32.84 -6.13
CA LYS A 421 14.39 -34.26 -5.82
C LYS A 421 13.32 -34.51 -4.76
N ARG A 422 13.09 -33.57 -3.82
CA ARG A 422 12.19 -33.76 -2.67
C ARG A 422 10.71 -33.48 -2.96
N VAL A 423 10.38 -32.95 -4.13
CA VAL A 423 8.99 -32.64 -4.53
C VAL A 423 8.25 -33.90 -4.99
N GLN A 424 8.95 -34.84 -5.64
CA GLN A 424 8.33 -35.98 -6.32
C GLN A 424 7.75 -37.03 -5.36
N ASP A 425 8.39 -37.28 -4.21
CA ASP A 425 7.97 -38.30 -3.24
C ASP A 425 6.66 -37.95 -2.49
N ARG A 426 6.20 -36.70 -2.57
CA ARG A 426 5.13 -36.17 -1.69
C ARG A 426 3.71 -36.35 -2.25
N ASP A 427 3.56 -36.50 -3.56
CA ASP A 427 2.23 -36.62 -4.19
C ASP A 427 1.66 -38.05 -4.16
N GLU A 428 2.50 -39.10 -4.17
CA GLU A 428 2.03 -40.50 -4.10
C GLU A 428 1.27 -40.80 -2.80
N GLN A 429 1.72 -40.22 -1.67
CA GLN A 429 1.07 -40.38 -0.36
C GLN A 429 -0.35 -39.79 -0.33
N ARG A 430 -0.61 -38.77 -1.15
CA ARG A 430 -1.88 -38.04 -1.18
C ARG A 430 -3.00 -38.84 -1.86
N ILE A 431 -2.65 -39.71 -2.81
CA ILE A 431 -3.61 -40.53 -3.56
C ILE A 431 -4.19 -41.65 -2.69
N GLN A 432 -3.36 -42.28 -1.84
CA GLN A 432 -3.77 -43.39 -0.97
C GLN A 432 -4.78 -42.97 0.11
N PHE A 433 -4.79 -41.69 0.51
CA PHE A 433 -5.73 -41.17 1.52
C PHE A 433 -7.16 -41.08 0.98
N LEU A 434 -7.33 -40.64 -0.28
CA LEU A 434 -8.64 -40.39 -0.88
C LEU A 434 -9.44 -41.69 -1.10
N GLN A 435 -8.77 -42.80 -1.42
CA GLN A 435 -9.43 -44.09 -1.66
C GLN A 435 -10.15 -44.63 -0.41
N LYS A 436 -9.63 -44.38 0.80
CA LYS A 436 -10.25 -44.84 2.06
C LYS A 436 -11.51 -44.08 2.48
N THR A 437 -11.80 -42.94 1.85
CA THR A 437 -12.93 -42.07 2.28
C THR A 437 -14.24 -42.43 1.57
N MET A 438 -14.21 -43.28 0.54
CA MET A 438 -15.39 -43.57 -0.31
C MET A 438 -16.19 -44.82 0.11
N GLU A 439 -15.74 -45.61 1.08
CA GLU A 439 -16.35 -46.92 1.41
C GLU A 439 -17.43 -46.85 2.51
N ALA A 440 -17.72 -45.68 3.10
CA ALA A 440 -18.50 -45.57 4.32
C ALA A 440 -19.71 -44.62 4.25
N GLN A 441 -20.85 -45.10 3.75
CA GLN A 441 -22.22 -44.70 4.18
C GLN A 441 -23.32 -45.49 3.44
N SER A 442 -24.22 -46.15 4.18
CA SER A 442 -25.45 -46.76 3.61
C SER A 442 -26.53 -47.10 4.66
N GLN A 443 -27.77 -46.65 4.41
CA GLN A 443 -29.04 -47.04 5.06
C GLN A 443 -29.22 -46.74 6.58
N PRO A 444 -30.47 -46.74 7.12
CA PRO A 444 -31.79 -46.57 6.51
C PRO A 444 -32.60 -45.38 7.12
N SER A 445 -33.88 -45.23 6.75
CA SER A 445 -34.79 -44.16 7.20
C SER A 445 -35.47 -44.42 8.56
N GLU A 446 -35.67 -43.37 9.37
CA GLU A 446 -36.40 -43.40 10.64
C GLU A 446 -37.88 -42.97 10.57
N ASP A 447 -38.63 -43.27 11.63
CA ASP A 447 -40.05 -42.96 11.84
C ASP A 447 -40.34 -41.50 12.25
N LYS A 448 -41.63 -41.14 12.27
CA LYS A 448 -42.12 -39.81 12.66
C LYS A 448 -42.07 -39.59 14.17
N ILE A 449 -41.69 -38.38 14.57
CA ILE A 449 -41.44 -37.99 15.96
C ILE A 449 -42.72 -37.64 16.75
N THR A 450 -42.77 -38.10 18.01
CA THR A 450 -43.62 -37.57 19.08
C THR A 450 -42.80 -36.73 20.07
N GLU A 451 -43.46 -36.02 20.99
CA GLU A 451 -42.78 -35.20 22.00
C GLU A 451 -41.79 -36.04 22.85
N ASP A 452 -42.17 -37.25 23.25
CA ASP A 452 -41.32 -38.19 24.00
C ASP A 452 -40.04 -38.58 23.24
N VAL A 453 -40.11 -38.66 21.91
CA VAL A 453 -38.95 -39.00 21.05
C VAL A 453 -37.95 -37.84 20.97
N ILE A 454 -38.43 -36.58 21.05
CA ILE A 454 -37.56 -35.41 21.13
C ILE A 454 -36.75 -35.46 22.43
N ASP A 455 -37.43 -35.57 23.57
CA ASP A 455 -36.77 -35.61 24.87
C ASP A 455 -35.84 -36.82 24.98
N GLN A 456 -36.26 -37.99 24.49
CA GLN A 456 -35.41 -39.18 24.42
C GLN A 456 -34.15 -38.98 23.55
N LYS A 457 -34.23 -38.29 22.40
CA LYS A 457 -33.07 -38.01 21.54
C LYS A 457 -32.16 -36.89 22.07
N ILE A 458 -32.68 -36.01 22.92
CA ILE A 458 -31.86 -35.07 23.71
C ILE A 458 -31.15 -35.80 24.86
N GLU A 459 -31.86 -36.59 25.67
CA GLU A 459 -31.30 -37.33 26.80
C GLU A 459 -30.26 -38.37 26.39
N SER A 460 -30.51 -39.12 25.30
CA SER A 460 -29.54 -40.06 24.71
C SER A 460 -28.30 -39.37 24.14
N LYS A 461 -28.34 -38.04 23.99
CA LYS A 461 -27.36 -37.22 23.27
C LYS A 461 -27.20 -37.71 21.83
N GLU A 462 -28.28 -38.09 21.18
CA GLU A 462 -28.30 -38.32 19.73
C GLU A 462 -28.35 -36.97 19.01
N TRP A 463 -29.22 -36.07 19.47
CA TRP A 463 -29.22 -34.67 19.05
C TRP A 463 -28.23 -33.87 19.91
N ARG A 464 -27.42 -33.02 19.26
CA ARG A 464 -26.35 -32.23 19.88
C ARG A 464 -26.19 -30.91 19.16
N LEU A 465 -25.83 -29.85 19.87
CA LEU A 465 -25.42 -28.60 19.23
C LEU A 465 -24.25 -28.84 18.25
N PRO A 466 -24.19 -28.14 17.11
CA PRO A 466 -23.07 -28.23 16.19
C PRO A 466 -21.74 -27.91 16.90
N GLN A 467 -20.66 -28.58 16.52
CA GLN A 467 -19.33 -28.20 17.01
C GLN A 467 -18.98 -26.80 16.51
N ASN A 468 -18.71 -25.89 17.44
CA ASN A 468 -18.23 -24.55 17.13
C ASN A 468 -16.81 -24.64 16.53
N PRO A 469 -16.48 -23.85 15.50
CA PRO A 469 -15.10 -23.67 15.05
C PRO A 469 -14.21 -23.10 16.16
N ASP A 470 -12.90 -23.39 16.09
CA ASP A 470 -11.91 -22.87 17.04
C ASP A 470 -11.91 -21.34 17.10
N VAL A 471 -11.96 -20.79 18.32
CA VAL A 471 -12.01 -19.34 18.54
C VAL A 471 -10.60 -18.75 18.48
N SER A 472 -10.19 -18.25 17.32
CA SER A 472 -8.96 -17.44 17.19
C SER A 472 -9.12 -16.05 17.84
N PRO A 473 -8.04 -15.45 18.37
CA PRO A 473 -8.07 -14.10 18.95
C PRO A 473 -8.61 -13.05 17.98
N LEU A 474 -9.39 -12.10 18.50
CA LEU A 474 -9.97 -11.02 17.71
C LEU A 474 -9.09 -9.76 17.78
N PHE A 475 -8.26 -9.55 16.76
CA PHE A 475 -7.30 -8.44 16.74
C PHE A 475 -7.93 -7.08 16.38
N ASN A 476 -7.84 -6.10 17.29
CA ASN A 476 -8.14 -4.68 17.05
C ASN A 476 -9.61 -4.45 16.60
N ARG A 477 -10.53 -5.07 17.34
CA ARG A 477 -12.01 -5.06 17.14
C ARG A 477 -12.78 -5.01 18.47
N GLU A 478 -12.10 -4.60 19.54
CA GLU A 478 -12.63 -4.64 20.90
C GLU A 478 -13.87 -3.74 21.02
N LYS A 479 -13.95 -2.68 20.21
CA LYS A 479 -15.11 -1.80 20.08
C LYS A 479 -16.30 -2.50 19.41
N GLU A 480 -16.10 -3.16 18.28
CA GLU A 480 -17.14 -3.90 17.56
C GLU A 480 -17.65 -5.09 18.40
N LEU A 481 -16.76 -5.77 19.10
CA LEU A 481 -17.07 -6.83 20.06
C LEU A 481 -17.89 -6.30 21.26
N GLU A 482 -17.52 -5.13 21.79
CA GLU A 482 -18.28 -4.46 22.85
C GLU A 482 -19.66 -3.98 22.36
N GLN A 483 -19.80 -3.58 21.09
CA GLN A 483 -21.11 -3.25 20.48
C GLN A 483 -22.04 -4.47 20.44
N VAL A 484 -21.53 -5.64 20.00
CA VAL A 484 -22.30 -6.91 20.06
C VAL A 484 -22.66 -7.28 21.49
N LYS A 485 -21.72 -7.18 22.44
CA LYS A 485 -21.94 -7.46 23.87
C LYS A 485 -23.01 -6.56 24.50
N ASN A 486 -23.01 -5.26 24.20
CA ASN A 486 -24.05 -4.34 24.69
C ASN A 486 -25.43 -4.68 24.11
N TYR A 487 -25.52 -4.97 22.81
CA TYR A 487 -26.77 -5.39 22.17
C TYR A 487 -27.33 -6.70 22.76
N ILE A 488 -26.47 -7.69 23.04
CA ILE A 488 -26.89 -8.96 23.66
C ILE A 488 -27.30 -8.78 25.13
N THR A 489 -26.64 -7.89 25.87
CA THR A 489 -26.89 -7.68 27.30
C THR A 489 -28.17 -6.87 27.52
N ASN A 490 -28.35 -5.78 26.76
CA ASN A 490 -29.45 -4.83 26.91
C ASN A 490 -30.24 -4.61 25.59
N PRO A 491 -30.80 -5.66 24.94
CA PRO A 491 -31.45 -5.50 23.63
C PRO A 491 -32.64 -4.52 23.64
N PHE A 492 -33.23 -4.25 24.80
CA PHE A 492 -34.30 -3.25 24.95
C PHE A 492 -33.84 -1.81 24.68
N ASP A 493 -32.56 -1.48 24.93
CA ASP A 493 -31.97 -0.16 24.57
C ASP A 493 -31.89 0.03 23.04
N PHE A 494 -31.98 -1.08 22.31
CA PHE A 494 -31.96 -1.18 20.86
C PHE A 494 -33.36 -1.48 20.28
N ALA A 495 -34.43 -1.36 21.07
CA ALA A 495 -35.80 -1.38 20.57
C ALA A 495 -36.26 0.03 20.17
N ASN A 496 -37.08 0.13 19.12
CA ASN A 496 -37.79 1.36 18.79
C ASN A 496 -38.97 1.60 19.78
N LYS A 497 -39.68 2.73 19.65
CA LYS A 497 -40.81 3.08 20.54
C LYS A 497 -41.97 2.09 20.48
N ASP A 498 -42.07 1.33 19.39
CA ASP A 498 -43.12 0.36 19.09
C ASP A 498 -42.73 -1.07 19.54
N GLY A 499 -41.54 -1.23 20.15
CA GLY A 499 -41.01 -2.50 20.63
C GLY A 499 -40.25 -3.32 19.57
N LEU A 500 -40.00 -2.76 18.38
CA LEU A 500 -39.29 -3.44 17.30
C LEU A 500 -37.77 -3.31 17.50
N PHE A 501 -37.09 -4.44 17.70
CA PHE A 501 -35.64 -4.49 17.95
C PHE A 501 -34.83 -4.15 16.70
N ASN A 502 -33.72 -3.42 16.83
CA ASN A 502 -32.83 -3.13 15.71
C ASN A 502 -32.34 -4.42 15.02
N LEU A 503 -31.99 -4.35 13.74
CA LEU A 503 -31.36 -5.46 13.03
C LEU A 503 -29.83 -5.32 13.19
N LEU A 504 -29.22 -6.12 14.09
CA LEU A 504 -27.77 -6.16 14.28
C LEU A 504 -27.10 -7.10 13.25
N GLY A 505 -26.21 -6.57 12.42
CA GLY A 505 -25.52 -7.35 11.38
C GLY A 505 -24.13 -6.83 11.07
N THR A 506 -23.19 -7.75 10.86
CA THR A 506 -21.81 -7.44 10.46
C THR A 506 -21.68 -7.38 8.93
N SER A 507 -20.99 -6.35 8.43
CA SER A 507 -20.74 -6.15 7.00
C SER A 507 -19.25 -5.94 6.71
N GLY A 508 -18.85 -6.05 5.44
CA GLY A 508 -17.46 -5.95 4.99
C GLY A 508 -17.00 -7.19 4.21
N MET A 509 -15.79 -7.13 3.66
CA MET A 509 -15.23 -8.12 2.71
C MET A 509 -15.05 -9.55 3.28
N LYS A 510 -14.81 -10.51 2.40
CA LYS A 510 -14.66 -11.94 2.72
C LYS A 510 -13.30 -12.18 3.41
N GLY A 511 -13.31 -12.49 4.71
CA GLY A 511 -12.09 -12.67 5.52
C GLY A 511 -11.64 -11.43 6.32
N ILE A 512 -12.50 -10.41 6.44
CA ILE A 512 -12.27 -9.22 7.28
C ILE A 512 -12.48 -9.44 8.80
N GLY A 513 -12.74 -10.68 9.21
CA GLY A 513 -12.93 -11.07 10.62
C GLY A 513 -14.38 -11.27 11.08
N LYS A 514 -15.40 -11.15 10.21
CA LYS A 514 -16.83 -11.23 10.60
C LYS A 514 -17.19 -12.51 11.38
N THR A 515 -16.90 -13.69 10.80
CA THR A 515 -17.06 -14.99 11.48
C THR A 515 -16.31 -15.02 12.81
N GLN A 516 -15.10 -14.45 12.90
CA GLN A 516 -14.31 -14.45 14.13
C GLN A 516 -14.89 -13.53 15.21
N LEU A 517 -15.51 -12.41 14.82
CA LEU A 517 -16.27 -11.53 15.71
C LEU A 517 -17.49 -12.26 16.28
N LEU A 518 -18.23 -13.03 15.46
CA LEU A 518 -19.32 -13.88 15.94
C LEU A 518 -18.82 -14.95 16.94
N LEU A 519 -17.72 -15.64 16.63
CA LEU A 519 -17.15 -16.67 17.50
C LEU A 519 -16.58 -16.11 18.83
N ASN A 520 -15.94 -14.93 18.81
CA ASN A 520 -15.52 -14.27 20.05
C ASN A 520 -16.73 -13.73 20.84
N SER A 521 -17.80 -13.30 20.16
CA SER A 521 -19.05 -12.90 20.81
C SER A 521 -19.73 -14.09 21.51
N LEU A 522 -19.71 -15.27 20.90
CA LEU A 522 -20.18 -16.52 21.51
C LEU A 522 -19.40 -16.84 22.81
N GLU A 523 -18.07 -16.68 22.80
CA GLU A 523 -17.23 -16.88 23.98
C GLU A 523 -17.54 -15.86 25.08
N LEU A 524 -17.78 -14.59 24.73
CA LEU A 524 -18.21 -13.58 25.70
C LEU A 524 -19.56 -13.89 26.35
N VAL A 525 -20.53 -14.44 25.62
CA VAL A 525 -21.85 -14.77 26.17
C VAL A 525 -21.79 -15.77 27.32
N LYS A 526 -20.79 -16.67 27.37
CA LYS A 526 -20.58 -17.57 28.51
C LYS A 526 -20.42 -16.84 29.85
N ASN A 527 -20.02 -15.57 29.81
CA ASN A 527 -19.83 -14.71 30.99
C ASN A 527 -21.03 -13.76 31.24
N VAL A 528 -22.10 -13.83 30.43
CA VAL A 528 -23.30 -12.99 30.57
C VAL A 528 -24.40 -13.79 31.27
N SER A 529 -24.74 -13.38 32.49
CA SER A 529 -25.79 -14.01 33.30
C SER A 529 -27.13 -14.10 32.56
N ASN A 530 -27.85 -15.21 32.75
CA ASN A 530 -29.18 -15.47 32.19
C ASN A 530 -29.25 -15.42 30.64
N THR A 531 -28.12 -15.64 29.97
CA THR A 531 -28.02 -15.67 28.50
C THR A 531 -27.30 -16.94 28.06
N LYS A 532 -27.90 -17.70 27.14
CA LYS A 532 -27.24 -18.76 26.36
C LYS A 532 -27.05 -18.29 24.92
N ALA A 533 -26.11 -18.90 24.21
CA ALA A 533 -25.92 -18.65 22.80
C ALA A 533 -25.54 -19.90 22.01
N ILE A 534 -25.89 -19.89 20.72
CA ILE A 534 -25.45 -20.85 19.72
C ILE A 534 -24.87 -20.12 18.51
N TYR A 535 -23.93 -20.77 17.84
CA TYR A 535 -23.44 -20.35 16.53
C TYR A 535 -23.94 -21.33 15.46
N PHE A 536 -24.46 -20.76 14.38
CA PHE A 536 -25.05 -21.48 13.26
C PHE A 536 -24.53 -20.90 11.94
N THR A 537 -24.29 -21.74 10.94
CA THR A 537 -23.67 -21.32 9.68
C THR A 537 -24.21 -22.14 8.51
N PHE A 538 -24.56 -21.45 7.42
CA PHE A 538 -24.89 -22.10 6.14
C PHE A 538 -23.64 -22.56 5.37
N ASN A 539 -22.45 -22.23 5.85
CA ASN A 539 -21.16 -22.66 5.30
C ASN A 539 -20.60 -23.86 6.08
N ARG A 540 -20.02 -24.83 5.37
CA ARG A 540 -19.34 -26.06 5.84
C ARG A 540 -20.17 -27.15 6.53
N GLN A 541 -21.30 -26.84 7.18
CA GLN A 541 -22.08 -27.83 7.95
C GLN A 541 -22.97 -28.76 7.09
N GLY A 542 -22.49 -29.14 5.90
CA GLY A 542 -23.21 -30.00 4.96
C GLY A 542 -24.42 -29.31 4.32
N ASP A 543 -25.47 -30.10 4.13
CA ASP A 543 -26.60 -29.87 3.20
C ASP A 543 -27.59 -28.75 3.63
N LEU A 544 -27.26 -27.93 4.63
CA LEU A 544 -28.24 -27.08 5.35
C LEU A 544 -28.94 -26.02 4.48
N LYS A 545 -28.26 -25.46 3.47
CA LYS A 545 -28.90 -24.60 2.45
C LYS A 545 -30.04 -25.36 1.78
N ASP A 546 -29.75 -26.59 1.37
CA ASP A 546 -30.67 -27.37 0.54
C ASP A 546 -31.74 -28.03 1.42
N ARG A 547 -31.50 -28.25 2.72
CA ARG A 547 -32.55 -28.59 3.72
C ARG A 547 -33.49 -27.44 4.04
N PHE A 548 -32.97 -26.21 4.11
CA PHE A 548 -33.81 -25.01 4.18
C PHE A 548 -34.72 -24.92 2.95
N HIS A 549 -34.16 -25.06 1.74
CA HIS A 549 -34.93 -25.01 0.49
C HIS A 549 -35.86 -26.22 0.30
N GLU A 550 -35.48 -27.43 0.75
CA GLU A 550 -36.35 -28.61 0.77
C GLU A 550 -37.55 -28.40 1.70
N SER A 551 -37.36 -27.78 2.87
CA SER A 551 -38.47 -27.41 3.74
C SER A 551 -39.32 -26.29 3.16
N PHE A 552 -38.71 -25.24 2.61
CA PHE A 552 -39.41 -24.09 2.04
C PHE A 552 -40.26 -24.48 0.82
N SER A 553 -39.72 -25.30 -0.08
CA SER A 553 -40.45 -25.83 -1.26
C SER A 553 -41.63 -26.74 -0.91
N LYS A 554 -41.64 -27.34 0.29
CA LYS A 554 -42.82 -28.04 0.86
C LYS A 554 -43.89 -27.09 1.41
N GLY A 555 -43.76 -25.78 1.23
CA GLY A 555 -44.73 -24.75 1.62
C GLY A 555 -44.56 -24.22 3.05
N ASN A 556 -43.44 -24.52 3.72
CA ASN A 556 -43.17 -24.00 5.06
C ASN A 556 -42.84 -22.50 5.02
N ARG A 557 -43.15 -21.78 6.11
CA ARG A 557 -42.70 -20.39 6.28
C ARG A 557 -41.17 -20.31 6.37
N TYR A 558 -40.59 -19.17 5.98
CA TYR A 558 -39.15 -18.93 6.07
C TYR A 558 -38.56 -19.21 7.46
N ASP A 559 -39.23 -18.77 8.53
CA ASP A 559 -38.78 -19.03 9.90
C ASP A 559 -38.89 -20.51 10.29
N THR A 560 -40.00 -21.19 9.97
CA THR A 560 -40.13 -22.65 10.14
C THR A 560 -39.04 -23.42 9.38
N ALA A 561 -38.78 -23.09 8.11
CA ALA A 561 -37.74 -23.72 7.30
C ALA A 561 -36.33 -23.47 7.86
N PHE A 562 -36.07 -22.30 8.44
CA PHE A 562 -34.84 -22.02 9.19
C PHE A 562 -34.75 -22.84 10.48
N GLY A 563 -35.85 -22.99 11.22
CA GLY A 563 -35.94 -23.86 12.40
C GLY A 563 -35.63 -25.32 12.07
N HIS A 564 -36.15 -25.84 10.96
CA HIS A 564 -35.84 -27.17 10.46
C HIS A 564 -34.36 -27.33 10.11
N ALA A 565 -33.76 -26.39 9.36
CA ALA A 565 -32.34 -26.41 9.06
C ALA A 565 -31.47 -26.34 10.32
N LEU A 566 -31.87 -25.54 11.32
CA LEU A 566 -31.19 -25.41 12.61
C LEU A 566 -31.22 -26.72 13.42
N LEU A 567 -32.36 -27.41 13.47
CA LEU A 567 -32.45 -28.73 14.08
C LEU A 567 -31.71 -29.82 13.29
N THR A 568 -31.71 -29.75 11.95
CA THR A 568 -30.93 -30.68 11.12
C THR A 568 -29.43 -30.54 11.36
N ALA A 569 -28.92 -29.32 11.57
CA ALA A 569 -27.55 -29.10 12.02
C ALA A 569 -27.27 -29.68 13.43
N CYS A 570 -28.31 -29.85 14.25
CA CYS A 570 -28.23 -30.50 15.56
C CYS A 570 -28.34 -32.03 15.51
N GLY A 571 -28.36 -32.64 14.31
CA GLY A 571 -28.43 -34.09 14.12
C GLY A 571 -29.84 -34.66 13.88
N ALA A 572 -30.88 -33.83 13.79
CA ALA A 572 -32.22 -34.29 13.42
C ALA A 572 -32.32 -34.59 11.91
N SER A 573 -33.10 -35.60 11.50
CA SER A 573 -33.45 -35.76 10.08
C SER A 573 -34.53 -34.74 9.68
N LEU A 574 -34.59 -34.34 8.39
CA LEU A 574 -35.60 -33.36 7.98
C LEU A 574 -37.03 -33.90 8.15
N ALA A 575 -37.26 -35.17 7.81
CA ALA A 575 -38.55 -35.84 7.97
C ALA A 575 -38.98 -35.96 9.45
N ALA A 576 -38.03 -35.99 10.38
CA ALA A 576 -38.29 -35.98 11.81
C ALA A 576 -38.78 -34.60 12.31
N VAL A 577 -38.29 -33.50 11.72
CA VAL A 577 -38.63 -32.13 12.16
C VAL A 577 -39.76 -31.49 11.37
N GLU A 578 -40.14 -32.01 10.19
CA GLU A 578 -41.20 -31.50 9.29
C GLU A 578 -42.57 -31.19 9.96
N ALA A 579 -42.85 -31.77 11.13
CA ALA A 579 -44.09 -31.55 11.88
C ALA A 579 -43.98 -30.42 12.93
N CYS A 580 -42.81 -29.79 13.09
CA CYS A 580 -42.60 -28.67 13.99
C CYS A 580 -42.98 -27.34 13.33
N ASP A 581 -43.40 -26.37 14.13
CA ASP A 581 -43.32 -24.97 13.73
C ASP A 581 -42.08 -24.31 14.35
N PHE A 582 -41.83 -23.03 14.03
CA PHE A 582 -40.67 -22.33 14.55
C PHE A 582 -40.65 -22.19 16.09
N ASP A 583 -41.81 -22.12 16.76
CA ASP A 583 -41.83 -22.05 18.22
C ASP A 583 -41.39 -23.39 18.81
N LYS A 584 -41.92 -24.51 18.29
CA LYS A 584 -41.47 -25.84 18.71
C LYS A 584 -40.00 -26.10 18.40
N CYS A 585 -39.49 -25.65 17.25
CA CYS A 585 -38.05 -25.71 16.97
C CYS A 585 -37.22 -24.91 18.00
N LEU A 586 -37.72 -23.77 18.47
CA LEU A 586 -37.04 -22.94 19.46
C LEU A 586 -36.98 -23.61 20.83
N ASP A 587 -38.05 -24.29 21.25
CA ASP A 587 -38.10 -25.01 22.54
C ASP A 587 -37.14 -26.20 22.56
N VAL A 588 -37.03 -26.97 21.47
CA VAL A 588 -36.01 -28.02 21.31
C VAL A 588 -34.59 -27.46 21.42
N ILE A 589 -34.31 -26.33 20.75
CA ILE A 589 -33.01 -25.66 20.85
C ILE A 589 -32.75 -25.16 22.27
N ARG A 590 -33.76 -24.66 22.99
CA ARG A 590 -33.65 -24.27 24.41
C ARG A 590 -33.29 -25.46 25.30
N GLY A 591 -33.88 -26.63 25.06
CA GLY A 591 -33.46 -27.89 25.71
C GLY A 591 -31.99 -28.21 25.46
N LEU A 592 -31.56 -28.19 24.19
CA LEU A 592 -30.18 -28.50 23.78
C LEU A 592 -29.09 -27.56 24.35
N VAL A 593 -29.43 -26.30 24.69
CA VAL A 593 -28.52 -25.35 25.37
C VAL A 593 -28.72 -25.27 26.89
N CYS A 594 -29.67 -26.02 27.44
CA CYS A 594 -30.16 -25.88 28.81
C CYS A 594 -30.55 -24.43 29.19
N ALA A 595 -31.37 -23.78 28.35
CA ALA A 595 -31.90 -22.42 28.59
C ALA A 595 -33.31 -22.46 29.18
N ASP A 596 -33.50 -21.89 30.37
CA ASP A 596 -34.84 -21.62 30.90
C ASP A 596 -35.62 -20.66 29.98
N VAL A 597 -36.94 -20.77 29.89
CA VAL A 597 -37.82 -19.85 29.13
C VAL A 597 -37.68 -18.39 29.62
N ALA A 598 -37.21 -18.15 30.85
CA ALA A 598 -36.81 -16.85 31.38
C ALA A 598 -35.47 -16.35 30.83
N GLU A 599 -34.53 -17.24 30.50
CA GLU A 599 -33.23 -16.89 29.93
C GLU A 599 -33.31 -16.45 28.47
N ARG A 600 -32.36 -15.59 28.09
CA ARG A 600 -32.18 -15.12 26.72
C ARG A 600 -31.42 -16.16 25.89
N LEU A 601 -31.91 -16.44 24.69
CA LEU A 601 -31.22 -17.24 23.69
C LEU A 601 -30.72 -16.33 22.57
N VAL A 602 -29.43 -16.34 22.31
CA VAL A 602 -28.79 -15.66 21.17
C VAL A 602 -28.45 -16.67 20.08
N ILE A 603 -28.80 -16.36 18.84
CA ILE A 603 -28.46 -17.16 17.66
C ILE A 603 -27.55 -16.30 16.76
N PHE A 604 -26.26 -16.63 16.75
CA PHE A 604 -25.29 -16.06 15.81
C PHE A 604 -25.41 -16.80 14.48
N ILE A 605 -25.70 -16.08 13.38
CA ILE A 605 -25.98 -16.65 12.05
C ILE A 605 -24.92 -16.15 11.07
N ASP A 606 -24.02 -17.04 10.66
CA ASP A 606 -22.97 -16.77 9.66
C ASP A 606 -23.38 -17.24 8.26
N GLU A 607 -22.92 -16.51 7.24
CA GLU A 607 -23.03 -16.90 5.82
C GLU A 607 -24.48 -17.02 5.28
N LEU A 608 -25.42 -16.28 5.87
CA LEU A 608 -26.84 -16.28 5.48
C LEU A 608 -27.07 -15.96 3.99
N GLY A 609 -26.19 -15.14 3.39
CA GLY A 609 -26.22 -14.79 1.96
C GLY A 609 -26.08 -15.97 1.00
N LEU A 610 -25.60 -17.13 1.46
CA LEU A 610 -25.47 -18.34 0.62
C LEU A 610 -26.83 -18.92 0.17
N LEU A 611 -27.93 -18.58 0.84
CA LEU A 611 -29.27 -19.06 0.47
C LEU A 611 -29.73 -18.51 -0.90
N ASP A 612 -29.39 -17.26 -1.21
CA ASP A 612 -29.75 -16.58 -2.48
C ASP A 612 -28.80 -16.95 -3.64
N ALA A 613 -27.60 -17.46 -3.35
CA ALA A 613 -26.49 -17.53 -4.31
C ALA A 613 -26.67 -18.50 -5.49
N TYR A 614 -27.74 -19.32 -5.49
CA TYR A 614 -28.00 -20.36 -6.50
C TYR A 614 -29.45 -20.42 -6.98
N GLU A 615 -30.36 -19.61 -6.41
CA GLU A 615 -31.80 -19.73 -6.65
C GLU A 615 -32.35 -18.63 -7.56
N LYS A 616 -33.55 -18.86 -8.10
CA LYS A 616 -34.25 -17.88 -8.97
C LYS A 616 -34.99 -16.79 -8.20
N GLU A 617 -35.22 -16.99 -6.91
CA GLU A 617 -35.98 -16.08 -6.05
C GLU A 617 -35.16 -15.76 -4.78
N PRO A 618 -35.01 -14.47 -4.39
CA PRO A 618 -34.25 -14.09 -3.22
C PRO A 618 -35.04 -14.34 -1.93
N VAL A 619 -34.55 -15.27 -1.10
CA VAL A 619 -35.16 -15.71 0.15
C VAL A 619 -34.58 -15.03 1.39
N VAL A 620 -33.36 -14.48 1.32
CA VAL A 620 -32.64 -13.90 2.48
C VAL A 620 -33.40 -12.72 3.10
N VAL A 621 -33.91 -11.80 2.28
CA VAL A 621 -34.64 -10.62 2.79
C VAL A 621 -35.98 -11.01 3.45
N PRO A 622 -36.85 -11.84 2.82
CA PRO A 622 -38.03 -12.39 3.50
C PRO A 622 -37.71 -13.16 4.79
N LEU A 623 -36.63 -13.96 4.81
CA LEU A 623 -36.19 -14.70 5.99
C LEU A 623 -35.75 -13.77 7.12
N LEU A 624 -34.93 -12.75 6.84
CA LEU A 624 -34.55 -11.72 7.81
C LEU A 624 -35.78 -11.06 8.43
N GLN A 625 -36.75 -10.65 7.60
CA GLN A 625 -38.01 -10.07 8.10
C GLN A 625 -38.82 -11.06 8.96
N SER A 626 -38.81 -12.36 8.65
CA SER A 626 -39.50 -13.38 9.43
C SER A 626 -38.82 -13.64 10.79
N LEU A 627 -37.48 -13.75 10.82
CA LEU A 627 -36.72 -13.94 12.06
C LEU A 627 -36.85 -12.73 12.99
N MET A 628 -36.76 -11.50 12.45
CA MET A 628 -36.91 -10.30 13.29
C MET A 628 -38.31 -10.16 13.91
N ARG A 629 -39.39 -10.58 13.21
CA ARG A 629 -40.74 -10.67 13.81
C ARG A 629 -40.80 -11.64 15.00
N GLN A 630 -40.04 -12.73 14.95
CA GLN A 630 -39.95 -13.67 16.07
C GLN A 630 -39.15 -13.09 17.25
N MET A 631 -38.11 -12.30 16.99
CA MET A 631 -37.40 -11.53 18.03
C MET A 631 -38.33 -10.52 18.74
N ASP A 632 -39.18 -9.81 17.98
CA ASP A 632 -40.18 -8.89 18.55
C ASP A 632 -41.23 -9.63 19.40
N LYS A 633 -41.79 -10.72 18.87
CA LYS A 633 -42.76 -11.59 19.55
C LYS A 633 -42.20 -12.13 20.89
N GLN A 634 -40.94 -12.56 20.88
CA GLN A 634 -40.23 -13.07 22.05
C GLN A 634 -39.66 -11.95 22.94
N LYS A 635 -39.92 -10.67 22.63
CA LYS A 635 -39.58 -9.49 23.46
C LYS A 635 -38.11 -9.47 23.92
N GLY A 636 -37.17 -9.77 23.03
CA GLY A 636 -35.74 -9.77 23.34
C GLY A 636 -35.26 -10.92 24.26
N LYS A 637 -36.10 -11.94 24.50
CA LYS A 637 -35.65 -13.27 25.00
C LYS A 637 -35.05 -14.14 23.89
N LEU A 638 -35.31 -13.80 22.63
CA LEU A 638 -34.63 -14.32 21.45
C LEU A 638 -33.88 -13.16 20.82
N VAL A 639 -32.62 -13.37 20.45
CA VAL A 639 -31.75 -12.36 19.82
C VAL A 639 -31.05 -12.97 18.63
N PHE A 640 -31.09 -12.31 17.47
CA PHE A 640 -30.33 -12.69 16.29
C PHE A 640 -29.15 -11.73 16.07
N VAL A 641 -28.02 -12.28 15.61
CA VAL A 641 -26.83 -11.51 15.22
C VAL A 641 -26.31 -12.08 13.90
N PHE A 642 -26.33 -11.27 12.83
CA PHE A 642 -26.08 -11.76 11.46
C PHE A 642 -24.68 -11.44 10.93
N SER A 643 -24.21 -12.22 9.95
CA SER A 643 -22.92 -12.04 9.27
C SER A 643 -22.94 -12.47 7.80
N HIS A 644 -21.99 -11.92 7.02
CA HIS A 644 -21.90 -11.99 5.55
C HIS A 644 -23.19 -11.62 4.82
N LEU A 645 -23.83 -10.54 5.28
CA LEU A 645 -24.87 -9.85 4.56
C LEU A 645 -24.33 -8.58 3.91
N LEU A 646 -24.76 -8.30 2.68
CA LEU A 646 -24.53 -7.02 2.04
C LEU A 646 -25.30 -5.93 2.80
N GLU A 647 -24.74 -4.72 2.88
CA GLU A 647 -25.40 -3.60 3.56
C GLU A 647 -26.77 -3.27 2.94
N GLU A 648 -26.97 -3.56 1.65
CA GLU A 648 -28.27 -3.46 0.98
C GLU A 648 -29.29 -4.51 1.45
N MET A 649 -28.86 -5.77 1.69
CA MET A 649 -29.71 -6.82 2.25
C MET A 649 -30.13 -6.47 3.68
N LEU A 650 -29.19 -5.95 4.50
CA LEU A 650 -29.50 -5.41 5.83
C LEU A 650 -30.50 -4.25 5.77
N LYS A 651 -30.39 -3.37 4.75
CA LYS A 651 -31.35 -2.30 4.50
C LYS A 651 -32.73 -2.83 4.17
N ARG A 652 -32.87 -3.60 3.08
CA ARG A 652 -34.16 -4.14 2.61
C ARG A 652 -34.84 -5.06 3.64
N GLY A 653 -34.06 -5.76 4.47
CA GLY A 653 -34.55 -6.51 5.62
C GLY A 653 -35.19 -5.65 6.72
N ALA A 654 -34.88 -4.35 6.79
CA ALA A 654 -35.41 -3.40 7.76
C ALA A 654 -36.40 -2.38 7.16
N THR A 655 -36.08 -1.80 6.00
CA THR A 655 -36.78 -0.63 5.43
C THR A 655 -38.14 -0.93 4.83
N ASP A 656 -38.29 -2.04 4.13
CA ASP A 656 -39.31 -2.18 3.07
C ASP A 656 -40.74 -2.37 3.60
N ALA A 657 -40.92 -2.42 4.92
CA ALA A 657 -42.23 -2.36 5.60
C ALA A 657 -42.15 -2.04 7.11
N SER A 658 -41.00 -2.25 7.78
CA SER A 658 -41.01 -2.49 9.24
C SER A 658 -40.66 -1.30 10.14
N GLY A 659 -40.15 -0.19 9.61
CA GLY A 659 -39.72 0.98 10.42
C GLY A 659 -38.54 0.71 11.38
N ARG A 660 -37.92 -0.47 11.28
CA ARG A 660 -36.80 -0.93 12.10
C ARG A 660 -35.51 -0.21 11.72
N LYS A 661 -34.65 0.08 12.70
CA LYS A 661 -33.29 0.58 12.42
C LYS A 661 -32.33 -0.59 12.23
N ILE A 662 -31.28 -0.33 11.46
CA ILE A 662 -30.15 -1.26 11.29
C ILE A 662 -29.07 -0.82 12.26
N ASP A 663 -28.58 -1.74 13.08
CA ASP A 663 -27.37 -1.53 13.87
C ASP A 663 -26.23 -2.25 13.12
N GLY A 664 -25.64 -1.52 12.17
CA GLY A 664 -24.61 -2.06 11.29
C GLY A 664 -23.25 -2.08 11.99
N ILE A 665 -22.56 -3.22 11.94
CA ILE A 665 -21.16 -3.35 12.34
C ILE A 665 -20.29 -3.48 11.08
N PRO A 666 -19.88 -2.36 10.46
CA PRO A 666 -19.00 -2.39 9.29
C PRO A 666 -17.56 -2.69 9.72
N LEU A 667 -17.04 -3.85 9.35
CA LEU A 667 -15.63 -4.18 9.55
C LEU A 667 -14.79 -3.55 8.43
N VAL A 668 -14.25 -2.36 8.71
CA VAL A 668 -13.30 -1.61 7.86
C VAL A 668 -11.96 -2.33 7.73
N ALA A 669 -11.11 -1.91 6.79
CA ALA A 669 -9.73 -2.39 6.70
C ALA A 669 -8.92 -2.15 8.00
N LEU A 670 -8.00 -3.06 8.33
CA LEU A 670 -6.99 -2.86 9.38
C LEU A 670 -6.02 -1.71 9.03
N ALA A 671 -5.27 -1.24 10.03
CA ALA A 671 -4.13 -0.36 9.81
C ALA A 671 -3.06 -1.03 8.90
N THR A 672 -2.54 -0.26 7.95
CA THR A 672 -1.57 -0.70 6.93
C THR A 672 -0.18 -1.03 7.49
N ASP A 673 0.12 -0.59 8.71
CA ASP A 673 1.33 -0.82 9.48
C ASP A 673 1.14 -1.78 10.67
N ILE A 674 -0.01 -2.45 10.81
CA ILE A 674 -0.30 -3.33 11.96
C ILE A 674 0.72 -4.47 12.15
N TRP A 675 1.32 -4.93 11.05
CA TRP A 675 2.41 -5.92 11.04
C TRP A 675 3.73 -5.41 11.63
N ARG A 676 3.89 -4.10 11.85
CA ARG A 676 5.04 -3.51 12.57
C ARG A 676 4.82 -3.46 14.08
N THR A 677 3.57 -3.45 14.52
CA THR A 677 3.18 -3.24 15.92
C THR A 677 2.70 -4.50 16.62
N ASN A 678 2.19 -5.50 15.88
CA ASN A 678 1.80 -6.79 16.45
C ASN A 678 3.02 -7.73 16.58
N PRO A 679 3.36 -8.25 17.78
CA PRO A 679 4.42 -9.22 18.00
C PRO A 679 4.36 -10.47 17.10
N ASP A 680 3.18 -10.94 16.69
CA ASP A 680 3.01 -12.13 15.83
C ASP A 680 3.74 -11.99 14.47
N PHE A 681 4.03 -10.76 14.06
CA PHE A 681 4.72 -10.43 12.82
C PHE A 681 6.15 -9.93 13.04
N SER A 682 6.77 -10.17 14.21
CA SER A 682 8.13 -9.68 14.50
C SER A 682 9.18 -10.20 13.51
N GLU A 683 9.13 -11.49 13.15
CA GLU A 683 9.99 -12.06 12.11
C GLU A 683 9.72 -11.44 10.74
N TRP A 684 8.45 -11.29 10.37
CA TRP A 684 8.03 -10.69 9.10
C TRP A 684 8.44 -9.21 9.00
N ALA A 685 8.35 -8.45 10.09
CA ALA A 685 8.78 -7.06 10.17
C ALA A 685 10.30 -6.93 10.04
N GLU A 686 11.06 -7.87 10.60
CA GLU A 686 12.53 -7.92 10.45
C GLU A 686 12.95 -8.34 9.04
N ALA A 687 12.27 -9.34 8.45
CA ALA A 687 12.44 -9.73 7.05
C ALA A 687 12.05 -8.59 6.08
N ALA A 688 11.02 -7.80 6.41
CA ALA A 688 10.59 -6.63 5.65
C ALA A 688 11.48 -5.38 5.83
N ARG A 689 12.35 -5.34 6.85
CA ARG A 689 13.48 -4.40 6.87
C ARG A 689 14.54 -4.86 5.86
N LYS A 690 14.91 -6.14 5.92
CA LYS A 690 15.96 -6.77 5.09
C LYS A 690 15.62 -6.86 3.61
N HIS A 691 14.34 -7.02 3.25
CA HIS A 691 13.90 -7.24 1.87
C HIS A 691 12.66 -6.39 1.53
N SER A 692 12.83 -5.43 0.62
CA SER A 692 11.75 -4.54 0.17
C SER A 692 10.60 -5.28 -0.51
N GLY A 693 10.88 -6.41 -1.18
CA GLY A 693 9.86 -7.29 -1.73
C GLY A 693 8.91 -7.86 -0.67
N ILE A 694 9.45 -8.28 0.48
CA ILE A 694 8.66 -8.77 1.61
C ILE A 694 7.88 -7.60 2.23
N HIS A 695 8.51 -6.44 2.40
CA HIS A 695 7.85 -5.21 2.84
C HIS A 695 6.60 -4.89 2.00
N GLN A 696 6.71 -5.08 0.69
CA GLN A 696 5.66 -4.81 -0.28
C GLN A 696 4.60 -5.90 -0.35
N LEU A 697 4.95 -7.16 -0.09
CA LEU A 697 3.95 -8.20 0.18
C LEU A 697 3.16 -7.88 1.46
N LEU A 698 3.82 -7.48 2.55
CA LEU A 698 3.15 -7.07 3.79
C LEU A 698 2.21 -5.88 3.57
N LEU A 699 2.65 -4.82 2.88
CA LEU A 699 1.78 -3.67 2.56
C LEU A 699 0.66 -4.03 1.57
N SER A 700 0.85 -5.03 0.70
CA SER A 700 -0.22 -5.57 -0.18
C SER A 700 -1.27 -6.36 0.61
N CYS A 701 -0.86 -7.06 1.68
CA CYS A 701 -1.72 -7.82 2.59
C CYS A 701 -2.37 -6.95 3.68
N ALA A 702 -1.76 -5.82 4.02
CA ALA A 702 -2.18 -4.99 5.14
C ALA A 702 -3.48 -4.23 4.86
N GLY A 703 -4.34 -4.20 5.86
CA GLY A 703 -5.76 -3.92 5.67
C GLY A 703 -6.63 -5.18 5.80
N HIS A 704 -6.14 -6.35 5.39
CA HIS A 704 -6.93 -7.58 5.36
C HIS A 704 -6.43 -8.63 6.38
N PRO A 705 -7.18 -8.90 7.48
CA PRO A 705 -6.82 -9.87 8.51
C PRO A 705 -6.43 -11.23 7.93
N ARG A 706 -7.25 -11.82 7.05
CA ARG A 706 -6.93 -13.12 6.44
C ARG A 706 -5.62 -13.12 5.65
N CYS A 707 -5.28 -12.04 4.93
CA CYS A 707 -4.04 -11.99 4.17
C CYS A 707 -2.83 -12.02 5.11
N LEU A 708 -2.91 -11.32 6.23
CA LEU A 708 -1.86 -11.30 7.25
C LEU A 708 -1.78 -12.62 8.05
N PHE A 709 -2.90 -13.10 8.62
CA PHE A 709 -2.88 -14.19 9.61
C PHE A 709 -2.99 -15.62 9.04
N GLU A 710 -3.60 -15.78 7.85
CA GLU A 710 -3.73 -17.08 7.15
C GLU A 710 -2.83 -17.08 5.90
N GLY A 711 -2.93 -16.06 5.05
CA GLY A 711 -2.24 -15.97 3.76
C GLY A 711 -0.71 -15.94 3.87
N LEU A 712 -0.13 -15.12 4.74
CA LEU A 712 1.33 -15.04 4.89
C LEU A 712 1.97 -16.38 5.30
N LYS A 713 1.27 -17.20 6.09
CA LYS A 713 1.77 -18.53 6.52
C LYS A 713 1.93 -19.50 5.35
N VAL A 714 1.04 -19.42 4.34
CA VAL A 714 1.14 -20.25 3.13
C VAL A 714 2.33 -19.87 2.24
N VAL A 715 2.83 -18.63 2.37
CA VAL A 715 3.96 -18.09 1.59
C VAL A 715 5.22 -17.87 2.44
N GLU A 716 5.24 -18.40 3.66
CA GLU A 716 6.32 -18.19 4.63
C GLU A 716 7.64 -18.82 4.15
N ASP A 717 7.60 -20.08 3.71
CA ASP A 717 8.74 -20.78 3.10
C ASP A 717 9.27 -20.07 1.84
N LEU A 718 8.34 -19.53 1.03
CA LEU A 718 8.69 -18.76 -0.17
C LEU A 718 9.42 -17.47 0.18
N CYS A 719 9.04 -16.80 1.29
CA CYS A 719 9.61 -15.52 1.71
C CYS A 719 10.89 -15.67 2.55
N LYS A 720 11.03 -16.78 3.31
CA LYS A 720 12.22 -17.09 4.12
C LYS A 720 13.42 -17.57 3.29
N SER A 721 13.24 -17.88 2.00
CA SER A 721 14.29 -18.33 1.08
C SER A 721 14.78 -17.17 0.17
N PRO A 722 15.90 -16.48 0.46
CA PRO A 722 16.44 -15.45 -0.44
C PRO A 722 17.15 -16.06 -1.68
N PRO A 723 17.30 -15.31 -2.78
CA PRO A 723 16.83 -13.96 -3.02
C PRO A 723 15.37 -13.89 -3.52
N GLN A 724 14.62 -12.89 -3.05
CA GLN A 724 13.22 -12.68 -3.39
C GLN A 724 13.05 -12.11 -4.82
N THR A 725 12.95 -13.00 -5.80
CA THR A 725 12.68 -12.64 -7.20
C THR A 725 11.26 -12.07 -7.40
N ALA A 726 11.07 -11.22 -8.41
CA ALA A 726 9.75 -10.72 -8.82
C ALA A 726 8.72 -11.86 -9.00
N THR A 727 9.14 -12.98 -9.59
CA THR A 727 8.33 -14.19 -9.80
C THR A 727 8.05 -14.97 -8.52
N ALA A 728 8.87 -14.85 -7.47
CA ALA A 728 8.53 -15.37 -6.14
C ALA A 728 7.46 -14.49 -5.47
N LEU A 729 7.62 -13.16 -5.54
CA LEU A 729 6.68 -12.20 -4.96
C LEU A 729 5.30 -12.22 -5.62
N ASP A 730 5.21 -12.33 -6.95
CA ASP A 730 3.91 -12.52 -7.62
C ASP A 730 3.28 -13.87 -7.25
N ARG A 731 4.03 -14.98 -7.28
CA ARG A 731 3.50 -16.29 -6.81
C ARG A 731 3.02 -16.22 -5.37
N ALA A 732 3.70 -15.50 -4.49
CA ALA A 732 3.26 -15.26 -3.12
C ALA A 732 1.95 -14.43 -3.08
N ARG A 733 1.86 -13.32 -3.84
CA ARG A 733 0.62 -12.54 -3.99
C ARG A 733 -0.54 -13.44 -4.47
N GLN A 734 -0.34 -14.26 -5.50
CA GLN A 734 -1.35 -15.18 -6.02
C GLN A 734 -1.74 -16.28 -5.01
N GLN A 735 -0.78 -16.85 -4.26
CA GLN A 735 -1.08 -17.84 -3.21
C GLN A 735 -1.87 -17.21 -2.05
N VAL A 736 -1.51 -16.01 -1.59
CA VAL A 736 -2.31 -15.25 -0.62
C VAL A 736 -3.72 -14.99 -1.16
N ILE A 737 -3.86 -14.54 -2.41
CA ILE A 737 -5.16 -14.29 -3.07
C ILE A 737 -6.04 -15.55 -3.09
N ASN A 738 -5.46 -16.71 -3.41
CA ASN A 738 -6.15 -17.99 -3.46
C ASN A 738 -6.57 -18.48 -2.06
N GLU A 739 -5.66 -18.47 -1.09
CA GLU A 739 -5.97 -18.90 0.29
C GLU A 739 -6.98 -17.96 0.97
N CYS A 740 -6.92 -16.66 0.66
CA CYS A 740 -7.88 -15.70 1.19
C CYS A 740 -9.30 -15.90 0.64
N LYS A 741 -9.42 -16.60 -0.49
CA LYS A 741 -10.65 -16.86 -1.24
C LYS A 741 -11.33 -15.56 -1.65
N PHE A 742 -10.58 -14.73 -2.38
CA PHE A 742 -11.13 -13.52 -3.05
C PHE A 742 -12.04 -13.85 -4.24
N ASP A 743 -12.00 -15.10 -4.73
CA ASP A 743 -12.87 -15.69 -5.75
C ASP A 743 -14.34 -15.19 -5.77
N GLY A 744 -14.98 -15.14 -4.59
CA GLY A 744 -16.39 -14.78 -4.41
C GLY A 744 -16.70 -13.28 -4.40
N MET A 745 -15.72 -12.39 -4.63
CA MET A 745 -15.94 -10.94 -4.69
C MET A 745 -16.34 -10.42 -6.08
N GLU A 746 -16.63 -11.34 -7.01
CA GLU A 746 -17.04 -11.06 -8.40
C GLU A 746 -18.19 -10.05 -8.51
N TYR A 747 -19.15 -10.09 -7.59
CA TYR A 747 -20.29 -9.16 -7.53
C TYR A 747 -19.98 -7.79 -6.91
N THR A 748 -18.78 -7.57 -6.36
CA THR A 748 -18.47 -6.37 -5.53
C THR A 748 -17.57 -5.34 -6.21
N LEU A 749 -17.01 -5.68 -7.38
CA LEU A 749 -16.18 -4.79 -8.20
C LEU A 749 -16.53 -4.98 -9.67
N GLU A 750 -17.65 -4.38 -10.09
CA GLU A 750 -17.98 -4.26 -11.51
C GLU A 750 -16.94 -3.41 -12.25
N GLU A 751 -16.77 -3.63 -13.57
CA GLU A 751 -15.91 -2.77 -14.39
C GLU A 751 -16.37 -1.30 -14.30
N ASN A 752 -17.68 -1.03 -14.37
CA ASN A 752 -18.25 0.31 -14.16
C ASN A 752 -17.79 0.96 -12.84
N MET A 753 -17.72 0.16 -11.77
CA MET A 753 -17.35 0.61 -10.43
C MET A 753 -15.85 0.96 -10.36
N LEU A 754 -14.99 0.22 -11.05
CA LEU A 754 -13.58 0.56 -11.20
C LEU A 754 -13.34 1.72 -12.17
N MET A 755 -14.15 1.87 -13.21
CA MET A 755 -14.14 3.04 -14.09
C MET A 755 -14.46 4.32 -13.30
N ARG A 756 -15.44 4.27 -12.38
CA ARG A 756 -15.69 5.35 -11.42
C ARG A 756 -14.50 5.60 -10.50
N TRP A 757 -13.88 4.54 -9.98
CA TRP A 757 -12.70 4.66 -9.12
C TRP A 757 -11.55 5.38 -9.82
N PHE A 758 -11.19 4.97 -11.04
CA PHE A 758 -10.08 5.56 -11.78
C PHE A 758 -10.40 6.95 -12.35
N SER A 759 -11.64 7.20 -12.75
CA SER A 759 -12.10 8.51 -13.23
C SER A 759 -11.80 9.65 -12.22
N PRO A 760 -11.15 10.75 -12.62
CA PRO A 760 -11.09 11.99 -11.85
C PRO A 760 -12.33 12.90 -12.03
N LEU A 761 -13.28 12.51 -12.90
CA LEU A 761 -14.52 13.28 -13.13
C LEU A 761 -15.72 12.75 -12.31
N GLU A 762 -15.72 11.47 -11.96
CA GLU A 762 -16.84 10.83 -11.26
C GLU A 762 -16.58 10.76 -9.76
N GLN A 763 -17.54 11.22 -8.95
CA GLN A 763 -17.49 11.04 -7.50
C GLN A 763 -17.92 9.62 -7.16
N MET A 764 -16.97 8.80 -6.73
CA MET A 764 -17.26 7.48 -6.19
C MET A 764 -17.73 7.58 -4.74
N ASN A 765 -18.72 6.76 -4.37
CA ASN A 765 -19.16 6.64 -2.98
C ASN A 765 -18.12 5.86 -2.16
N GLU A 766 -17.05 6.54 -1.73
CA GLU A 766 -16.02 5.96 -0.86
C GLU A 766 -16.62 5.34 0.41
N THR A 767 -17.71 5.91 0.96
CA THR A 767 -18.37 5.36 2.16
C THR A 767 -18.95 3.96 1.91
N ALA A 768 -19.39 3.65 0.69
CA ALA A 768 -19.81 2.29 0.34
C ALA A 768 -18.62 1.32 0.21
N LEU A 769 -17.52 1.76 -0.41
CA LEU A 769 -16.27 0.96 -0.47
C LEU A 769 -15.69 0.68 0.93
N ASP A 770 -15.73 1.69 1.80
CA ASP A 770 -15.24 1.66 3.19
C ASP A 770 -16.06 0.68 4.05
N ARG A 771 -17.39 0.72 3.97
CA ARG A 771 -18.30 -0.23 4.63
C ARG A 771 -18.24 -1.64 4.04
N ALA A 772 -17.85 -1.77 2.78
CA ALA A 772 -17.52 -3.05 2.15
C ALA A 772 -16.12 -3.56 2.54
N GLY A 773 -15.29 -2.78 3.25
CA GLY A 773 -13.90 -3.10 3.57
C GLY A 773 -12.93 -3.04 2.38
N LEU A 774 -13.43 -2.79 1.16
CA LEU A 774 -12.64 -2.73 -0.08
C LEU A 774 -11.67 -1.54 -0.09
N LEU A 775 -11.95 -0.51 0.72
CA LEU A 775 -11.12 0.68 0.85
C LEU A 775 -10.14 0.56 2.04
N VAL A 776 -8.88 0.84 1.75
CA VAL A 776 -7.82 1.05 2.73
C VAL A 776 -7.54 2.55 2.81
N ARG A 777 -7.42 3.10 4.03
CA ARG A 777 -7.17 4.53 4.26
C ARG A 777 -5.84 4.75 4.99
N VAL A 778 -4.97 5.56 4.40
CA VAL A 778 -3.68 5.96 4.96
C VAL A 778 -3.72 7.44 5.33
N LYS A 779 -3.38 7.79 6.57
CA LYS A 779 -3.17 9.19 6.97
C LYS A 779 -1.89 9.72 6.32
N THR A 780 -1.99 10.82 5.58
CA THR A 780 -0.80 11.58 5.17
C THR A 780 -0.38 12.52 6.31
N GLY A 781 0.92 12.83 6.40
CA GLY A 781 1.47 13.82 7.32
C GLY A 781 1.24 15.27 6.88
N LEU A 782 0.68 15.50 5.69
CA LEU A 782 0.43 16.82 5.11
C LEU A 782 -0.79 17.55 5.69
N GLY A 783 -1.62 16.87 6.48
CA GLY A 783 -2.80 17.47 7.10
C GLY A 783 -3.85 16.44 7.49
N LYS A 784 -5.13 16.82 7.46
CA LYS A 784 -6.26 15.90 7.73
C LYS A 784 -6.59 14.98 6.53
N GLU A 785 -5.80 15.01 5.47
CA GLU A 785 -6.04 14.26 4.24
C GLU A 785 -5.62 12.79 4.40
N THR A 786 -6.60 11.89 4.36
CA THR A 786 -6.35 10.46 4.19
C THR A 786 -6.29 10.12 2.70
N ALA A 787 -5.20 9.50 2.26
CA ALA A 787 -5.17 8.83 0.97
C ALA A 787 -6.05 7.56 1.06
N SER A 788 -7.05 7.49 0.20
CA SER A 788 -7.95 6.33 0.04
C SER A 788 -7.47 5.47 -1.14
N PHE A 789 -7.45 4.15 -0.99
CA PHE A 789 -7.19 3.25 -2.12
C PHE A 789 -7.90 1.91 -2.00
N LEU A 790 -8.20 1.28 -3.14
CA LEU A 790 -8.68 -0.09 -3.19
C LEU A 790 -7.59 -1.07 -2.75
N HIS A 791 -7.97 -2.12 -2.04
CA HIS A 791 -7.03 -3.11 -1.52
C HIS A 791 -6.17 -3.74 -2.65
N PRO A 792 -4.82 -3.66 -2.62
CA PRO A 792 -3.98 -3.96 -3.80
C PRO A 792 -4.17 -5.37 -4.36
N LEU A 793 -4.17 -6.40 -3.49
CA LEU A 793 -4.39 -7.79 -3.89
C LEU A 793 -5.75 -8.03 -4.55
N VAL A 794 -6.76 -7.24 -4.20
CA VAL A 794 -8.13 -7.38 -4.73
C VAL A 794 -8.22 -6.79 -6.14
N LEU A 795 -7.62 -5.61 -6.34
CA LEU A 795 -7.53 -4.97 -7.65
C LEU A 795 -6.66 -5.80 -8.62
N SER A 796 -5.57 -6.39 -8.12
CA SER A 796 -4.72 -7.33 -8.88
C SER A 796 -5.46 -8.63 -9.24
N TRP A 797 -6.17 -9.26 -8.29
CA TRP A 797 -7.01 -10.44 -8.55
C TRP A 797 -8.09 -10.15 -9.60
N TRP A 798 -8.80 -9.04 -9.47
CA TRP A 798 -9.85 -8.64 -10.41
C TRP A 798 -9.29 -8.48 -11.83
N ALA A 799 -8.13 -7.84 -11.96
CA ALA A 799 -7.46 -7.67 -13.23
C ALA A 799 -7.06 -9.02 -13.84
N GLN A 800 -6.43 -9.91 -13.07
CA GLN A 800 -6.01 -11.23 -13.56
C GLN A 800 -7.20 -12.10 -14.01
N LYS A 801 -8.36 -12.01 -13.32
CA LYS A 801 -9.61 -12.67 -13.72
C LYS A 801 -10.19 -12.09 -15.02
N ASN A 802 -10.18 -10.77 -15.17
CA ASN A 802 -10.87 -10.07 -16.27
C ASN A 802 -10.00 -9.69 -17.48
N LYS A 803 -8.68 -9.96 -17.48
CA LYS A 803 -7.75 -9.56 -18.57
C LYS A 803 -8.05 -10.12 -19.97
N LYS A 804 -8.99 -11.06 -20.09
CA LYS A 804 -9.49 -11.61 -21.36
C LYS A 804 -10.77 -10.95 -21.88
N SER A 805 -11.49 -10.20 -21.05
CA SER A 805 -12.77 -9.55 -21.33
C SER A 805 -12.68 -8.02 -21.28
N SER A 806 -11.99 -7.47 -20.29
CA SER A 806 -11.86 -6.02 -20.04
C SER A 806 -10.52 -5.45 -20.50
N ARG A 807 -10.54 -4.27 -21.15
CA ARG A 807 -9.33 -3.49 -21.47
C ARG A 807 -8.68 -2.90 -20.21
N LEU A 808 -9.51 -2.45 -19.26
CA LEU A 808 -9.08 -1.94 -17.96
C LEU A 808 -8.28 -3.00 -17.21
N ALA A 809 -8.80 -4.24 -17.18
CA ALA A 809 -8.15 -5.39 -16.56
C ALA A 809 -6.81 -5.76 -17.23
N THR A 810 -6.72 -5.74 -18.57
CA THR A 810 -5.46 -5.99 -19.28
C THR A 810 -4.35 -5.02 -18.83
N HIS A 811 -4.65 -3.72 -18.80
CA HIS A 811 -3.65 -2.71 -18.44
C HIS A 811 -3.36 -2.64 -16.93
N LEU A 812 -4.32 -2.97 -16.06
CA LEU A 812 -4.06 -3.18 -14.63
C LEU A 812 -3.13 -4.36 -14.37
N CYS A 813 -3.30 -5.49 -15.08
CA CYS A 813 -2.37 -6.63 -14.97
C CYS A 813 -0.94 -6.23 -15.29
N HIS A 814 -0.73 -5.63 -16.46
CA HIS A 814 0.61 -5.23 -16.87
C HIS A 814 1.21 -4.19 -15.92
N ALA A 815 0.41 -3.25 -15.38
CA ALA A 815 0.88 -2.30 -14.37
C ALA A 815 1.42 -2.99 -13.11
N TYR A 816 0.72 -4.01 -12.59
CA TYR A 816 1.20 -4.82 -11.47
C TYR A 816 2.40 -5.71 -11.82
N GLU A 817 2.47 -6.21 -13.06
CA GLU A 817 3.58 -7.01 -13.57
C GLU A 817 4.87 -6.15 -13.68
N PHE A 818 4.78 -4.92 -14.20
CA PHE A 818 5.89 -3.95 -14.22
C PHE A 818 6.29 -3.47 -12.81
N ASP A 819 5.33 -3.25 -11.90
CA ASP A 819 5.64 -2.94 -10.49
C ASP A 819 6.39 -4.11 -9.80
N ALA A 820 5.92 -5.33 -10.00
CA ALA A 820 6.57 -6.53 -9.48
C ALA A 820 8.00 -6.67 -10.00
N GLU A 821 8.29 -6.24 -11.24
CA GLU A 821 9.61 -6.28 -11.84
C GLU A 821 10.58 -5.17 -11.38
N LEU A 822 10.14 -4.10 -10.71
CA LEU A 822 11.01 -2.97 -10.31
C LEU A 822 12.26 -3.48 -9.56
N ALA A 823 13.45 -3.06 -9.99
CA ALA A 823 14.71 -3.51 -9.41
C ALA A 823 15.60 -2.30 -9.07
N GLU A 824 16.64 -2.51 -8.27
CA GLU A 824 17.63 -1.48 -8.02
C GLU A 824 18.28 -1.03 -9.35
N GLY A 825 18.42 0.28 -9.55
CA GLY A 825 18.90 0.88 -10.80
C GLY A 825 17.96 0.85 -12.03
N SER A 826 16.84 0.11 -12.04
CA SER A 826 15.97 0.03 -13.24
C SER A 826 14.87 1.09 -13.31
N GLU A 827 15.26 2.35 -13.51
CA GLU A 827 14.34 3.46 -13.88
C GLU A 827 13.40 3.05 -15.03
N LYS A 828 13.97 2.35 -16.03
CA LYS A 828 13.30 1.86 -17.24
C LYS A 828 12.10 0.93 -17.02
N ARG A 829 11.99 0.29 -15.85
CA ARG A 829 10.81 -0.54 -15.53
C ARG A 829 9.63 0.27 -15.03
N MET A 830 9.85 1.51 -14.58
CA MET A 830 8.75 2.42 -14.26
C MET A 830 8.02 2.92 -15.49
N GLU A 831 8.70 3.06 -16.65
CA GLU A 831 8.06 3.43 -17.92
C GLU A 831 6.83 2.55 -18.19
N GLY A 832 6.98 1.22 -18.04
CA GLY A 832 5.90 0.24 -18.22
C GLY A 832 4.73 0.38 -17.25
N LEU A 833 5.01 0.70 -15.99
CA LEU A 833 3.98 1.03 -15.01
C LEU A 833 3.25 2.34 -15.38
N MET A 834 3.98 3.38 -15.80
CA MET A 834 3.41 4.69 -16.09
C MET A 834 2.55 4.70 -17.37
N PHE A 835 3.00 4.12 -18.49
CA PHE A 835 2.17 4.10 -19.71
C PHE A 835 0.94 3.20 -19.60
N HIS A 836 1.00 2.11 -18.81
CA HIS A 836 -0.18 1.30 -18.53
C HIS A 836 -1.11 1.93 -17.50
N TYR A 837 -0.60 2.71 -16.55
CA TYR A 837 -1.46 3.51 -15.67
C TYR A 837 -2.15 4.66 -16.41
N GLU A 838 -1.45 5.36 -17.32
CA GLU A 838 -2.09 6.33 -18.21
C GLU A 838 -3.16 5.68 -19.10
N ALA A 839 -2.92 4.46 -19.61
CA ALA A 839 -3.94 3.70 -20.33
C ALA A 839 -5.18 3.38 -19.46
N VAL A 840 -4.99 2.98 -18.19
CA VAL A 840 -6.08 2.74 -17.22
C VAL A 840 -6.91 4.01 -16.98
N LEU A 841 -6.25 5.15 -16.75
CA LEU A 841 -6.94 6.43 -16.56
C LEU A 841 -7.65 6.91 -17.84
N ARG A 842 -7.05 6.69 -19.02
CA ARG A 842 -7.65 7.04 -20.32
C ARG A 842 -8.89 6.20 -20.59
N ILE A 843 -8.86 4.89 -20.34
CA ILE A 843 -10.06 4.02 -20.46
C ILE A 843 -11.19 4.53 -19.53
N ALA A 844 -10.89 4.85 -18.27
CA ALA A 844 -11.88 5.39 -17.33
C ALA A 844 -12.53 6.73 -17.77
N LEU A 845 -11.90 7.44 -18.71
CA LEU A 845 -12.30 8.73 -19.25
C LEU A 845 -12.71 8.69 -20.73
N GLU A 846 -12.84 7.50 -21.31
CA GLU A 846 -13.24 7.30 -22.71
C GLU A 846 -14.51 8.08 -23.06
N GLY A 847 -14.44 8.92 -24.11
CA GLY A 847 -15.53 9.77 -24.56
C GLY A 847 -15.86 11.00 -23.69
N LYS A 848 -15.11 11.27 -22.60
CA LYS A 848 -15.41 12.36 -21.65
C LYS A 848 -14.46 13.56 -21.85
N PRO A 849 -14.97 14.80 -21.97
CA PRO A 849 -14.13 16.00 -22.01
C PRO A 849 -13.56 16.31 -20.62
N ILE A 850 -12.27 16.62 -20.56
CA ILE A 850 -11.52 16.84 -19.32
C ILE A 850 -10.47 17.95 -19.51
N ALA A 851 -10.17 18.73 -18.46
CA ALA A 851 -9.00 19.61 -18.45
C ALA A 851 -7.75 18.83 -18.03
N LEU A 852 -6.60 19.03 -18.68
CA LEU A 852 -5.40 18.21 -18.42
C LEU A 852 -4.95 18.18 -16.95
N ASN A 853 -5.21 19.23 -16.16
CA ASN A 853 -4.92 19.25 -14.70
C ASN A 853 -5.83 18.35 -13.85
N LYS A 854 -6.92 17.82 -14.41
CA LYS A 854 -7.76 16.81 -13.76
C LYS A 854 -7.29 15.39 -14.08
N PHE A 855 -6.59 15.21 -15.20
CA PHE A 855 -5.92 13.95 -15.52
C PHE A 855 -4.57 13.85 -14.78
N TYR A 856 -3.64 14.73 -15.14
CA TYR A 856 -2.33 14.81 -14.51
C TYR A 856 -2.45 15.60 -13.20
N THR A 857 -2.68 14.90 -12.08
CA THR A 857 -2.91 15.47 -10.74
C THR A 857 -1.63 15.96 -10.06
N THR A 858 -1.02 16.99 -10.66
CA THR A 858 0.18 17.68 -10.18
C THR A 858 -0.06 19.18 -10.03
N ASP A 859 0.63 19.81 -9.07
CA ASP A 859 0.65 21.26 -8.92
C ASP A 859 1.57 21.93 -9.96
N TYR A 860 2.53 21.19 -10.53
CA TYR A 860 3.54 21.66 -11.50
C TYR A 860 3.08 21.47 -12.95
N ILE A 861 1.99 22.15 -13.31
CA ILE A 861 1.42 22.16 -14.68
C ILE A 861 1.37 23.58 -15.24
N GLY A 862 1.97 23.78 -16.42
CA GLY A 862 2.03 25.07 -17.10
C GLY A 862 0.64 25.63 -17.39
N MET A 863 0.46 26.94 -17.22
CA MET A 863 -0.86 27.59 -17.26
C MET A 863 -1.65 27.32 -18.55
N LYS A 864 -0.98 27.17 -19.71
CA LYS A 864 -1.60 26.77 -20.98
C LYS A 864 -2.34 25.43 -20.88
N PHE A 865 -1.75 24.44 -20.22
CA PHE A 865 -2.28 23.08 -20.10
C PHE A 865 -3.28 22.96 -18.96
N LYS A 866 -3.12 23.78 -17.91
CA LYS A 866 -3.98 23.80 -16.72
C LYS A 866 -5.46 23.99 -17.02
N THR A 867 -5.81 24.65 -18.13
CA THR A 867 -7.20 24.82 -18.62
C THR A 867 -7.44 24.27 -20.02
N MET A 868 -6.49 23.52 -20.61
CA MET A 868 -6.64 22.95 -21.95
C MET A 868 -7.71 21.86 -21.93
N PRO A 869 -8.84 22.02 -22.66
CA PRO A 869 -9.90 21.02 -22.68
C PRO A 869 -9.58 19.97 -23.74
N VAL A 870 -9.44 18.72 -23.31
CA VAL A 870 -9.13 17.58 -24.15
C VAL A 870 -10.20 16.50 -24.06
N LEU A 871 -10.34 15.73 -25.14
CA LEU A 871 -11.01 14.45 -25.17
C LEU A 871 -9.96 13.35 -25.10
N VAL A 872 -10.27 12.25 -24.41
CA VAL A 872 -9.45 11.04 -24.54
C VAL A 872 -9.70 10.44 -25.93
N ALA A 873 -8.69 10.55 -26.80
CA ALA A 873 -8.64 9.76 -28.03
C ALA A 873 -8.65 8.27 -27.65
N ALA A 874 -9.65 7.52 -28.08
CA ALA A 874 -9.78 6.10 -27.79
C ALA A 874 -9.85 5.27 -29.08
N PRO A 875 -9.27 4.05 -29.13
CA PRO A 875 -9.23 3.25 -30.35
C PRO A 875 -10.62 2.98 -30.95
N PRO A 876 -10.91 3.46 -32.17
CA PRO A 876 -12.28 3.60 -32.70
C PRO A 876 -13.00 2.28 -33.03
N THR A 877 -12.33 1.13 -32.86
CA THR A 877 -12.78 -0.19 -33.30
C THR A 877 -12.93 -1.21 -32.15
N GLY A 878 -12.91 -0.76 -30.89
CA GLY A 878 -12.94 -1.66 -29.73
C GLY A 878 -11.65 -2.49 -29.57
N GLY A 879 -10.57 -2.09 -30.25
CA GLY A 879 -9.26 -2.73 -30.16
C GLY A 879 -8.78 -2.83 -28.72
N ARG A 880 -8.27 -4.02 -28.34
CA ARG A 880 -7.81 -4.31 -26.97
C ARG A 880 -6.51 -3.58 -26.59
N LYS A 881 -5.79 -3.00 -27.55
CA LYS A 881 -4.52 -2.31 -27.35
C LYS A 881 -4.76 -0.81 -27.14
N MET A 882 -4.58 -0.30 -25.92
CA MET A 882 -4.32 1.13 -25.70
C MET A 882 -2.84 1.49 -25.86
N VAL A 883 -1.96 0.49 -25.98
CA VAL A 883 -0.50 0.63 -26.03
C VAL A 883 0.05 -0.26 -27.14
N GLU A 884 0.96 0.27 -27.96
CA GLU A 884 1.71 -0.49 -28.97
C GLU A 884 3.20 -0.10 -28.94
N PHE A 885 4.07 -1.09 -29.18
CA PHE A 885 5.51 -0.92 -29.17
C PHE A 885 6.06 -0.75 -30.59
N VAL A 886 6.79 0.35 -30.83
CA VAL A 886 7.57 0.58 -32.06
C VAL A 886 9.05 0.38 -31.77
N LYS A 887 9.84 0.07 -32.81
CA LYS A 887 11.29 -0.11 -32.68
C LYS A 887 11.98 1.15 -32.15
N ASP A 888 11.68 2.29 -32.75
CA ASP A 888 12.12 3.63 -32.40
C ASP A 888 11.14 4.66 -33.00
N PHE A 889 11.23 5.94 -32.63
CA PHE A 889 10.33 6.99 -33.17
C PHE A 889 10.72 7.52 -34.57
N VAL A 890 11.63 6.85 -35.30
CA VAL A 890 12.11 7.35 -36.61
C VAL A 890 11.05 7.21 -37.70
N GLU A 891 10.22 6.16 -37.66
CA GLU A 891 9.11 5.95 -38.60
C GLU A 891 7.89 6.79 -38.23
N ILE A 892 8.08 8.12 -38.16
CA ILE A 892 7.12 9.05 -37.55
C ILE A 892 5.70 9.00 -38.16
N ASP A 893 5.56 8.67 -39.44
CA ASP A 893 4.23 8.55 -40.07
C ASP A 893 3.45 7.32 -39.60
N ALA A 894 4.13 6.22 -39.24
CA ALA A 894 3.49 5.08 -38.60
C ALA A 894 3.14 5.39 -37.12
N VAL A 895 4.03 6.11 -36.43
CA VAL A 895 3.80 6.60 -35.05
C VAL A 895 2.61 7.54 -34.99
N ILE A 896 2.50 8.50 -35.92
CA ILE A 896 1.39 9.45 -35.99
C ILE A 896 0.07 8.72 -36.24
N LYS A 897 0.03 7.75 -37.17
CA LYS A 897 -1.19 6.95 -37.41
C LYS A 897 -1.68 6.23 -36.15
N LEU A 898 -0.77 5.65 -35.35
CA LEU A 898 -1.12 5.02 -34.08
C LEU A 898 -1.65 6.05 -33.04
N LEU A 899 -1.07 7.26 -33.02
CA LEU A 899 -1.53 8.35 -32.15
C LEU A 899 -2.90 8.90 -32.57
N GLU A 900 -3.18 9.01 -33.87
CA GLU A 900 -4.49 9.35 -34.43
C GLU A 900 -5.53 8.25 -34.13
N GLU A 901 -5.13 6.98 -34.13
CA GLU A 901 -5.91 5.83 -33.64
C GLU A 901 -6.03 5.77 -32.10
N GLY A 902 -5.55 6.77 -31.35
CA GLY A 902 -5.68 6.86 -29.90
C GLY A 902 -4.77 5.92 -29.10
N VAL A 903 -3.79 5.28 -29.74
CA VAL A 903 -2.86 4.33 -29.11
C VAL A 903 -1.66 5.08 -28.51
N THR A 904 -1.30 4.79 -27.26
CA THR A 904 -0.03 5.23 -26.67
C THR A 904 1.11 4.44 -27.33
N VAL A 905 2.09 5.15 -27.89
CA VAL A 905 3.21 4.55 -28.64
C VAL A 905 4.47 4.54 -27.79
N VAL A 906 5.06 3.36 -27.57
CA VAL A 906 6.24 3.16 -26.72
C VAL A 906 7.44 2.76 -27.58
N SER A 907 8.61 3.37 -27.35
CA SER A 907 9.84 2.96 -28.05
C SER A 907 10.49 1.74 -27.39
N GLN A 908 10.85 0.73 -28.18
CA GLN A 908 11.69 -0.40 -27.73
C GLN A 908 13.17 0.01 -27.56
N LYS A 909 13.59 1.10 -28.21
CA LYS A 909 14.94 1.65 -28.12
C LYS A 909 15.09 2.40 -26.79
N GLN A 910 15.36 1.64 -25.74
CA GLN A 910 15.54 2.16 -24.39
C GLN A 910 16.44 3.39 -24.36
N SER A 911 16.01 4.44 -23.65
CA SER A 911 16.77 5.69 -23.51
C SER A 911 17.16 6.33 -24.85
N GLU A 912 16.18 6.50 -25.75
CA GLU A 912 16.22 7.58 -26.74
C GLU A 912 16.43 8.95 -26.05
N GLU A 913 16.95 9.94 -26.78
CA GLU A 913 17.25 11.26 -26.21
C GLU A 913 15.98 12.07 -25.91
N GLY A 914 15.34 11.80 -24.77
CA GLY A 914 14.36 12.72 -24.16
C GLY A 914 12.90 12.32 -24.20
N VAL A 915 12.54 11.19 -24.83
CA VAL A 915 11.16 10.66 -24.85
C VAL A 915 11.19 9.13 -24.75
N GLU A 916 10.30 8.59 -23.92
CA GLU A 916 10.18 7.17 -23.62
C GLU A 916 8.86 6.62 -24.20
N TYR A 917 7.77 7.38 -24.11
CA TYR A 917 6.51 7.09 -24.81
C TYR A 917 5.72 8.35 -25.21
N LEU A 918 4.79 8.18 -26.16
CA LEU A 918 3.92 9.21 -26.70
C LEU A 918 2.46 8.86 -26.42
N THR A 919 1.73 9.71 -25.69
CA THR A 919 0.30 9.50 -25.36
C THR A 919 -0.59 10.51 -26.09
N PRO A 920 -1.57 10.06 -26.89
CA PRO A 920 -2.40 10.96 -27.69
C PRO A 920 -3.63 11.49 -26.96
N TRP A 921 -3.97 12.73 -27.30
CA TRP A 921 -5.12 13.51 -26.86
C TRP A 921 -5.76 14.18 -28.07
N GLN A 922 -7.06 14.45 -28.01
CA GLN A 922 -7.72 15.33 -28.98
C GLN A 922 -8.11 16.63 -28.26
N LEU A 923 -7.95 17.80 -28.88
CA LEU A 923 -8.58 19.01 -28.35
C LEU A 923 -10.10 18.85 -28.40
N ASN A 924 -10.78 19.36 -27.38
CA ASN A 924 -12.24 19.45 -27.35
C ASN A 924 -12.70 20.68 -28.16
N ASP A 925 -12.31 20.73 -29.43
CA ASP A 925 -12.70 21.71 -30.44
C ASP A 925 -13.42 21.03 -31.61
N ALA A 926 -13.84 21.82 -32.62
CA ALA A 926 -14.59 21.32 -33.77
C ALA A 926 -13.72 20.54 -34.79
N GLU A 927 -12.39 20.60 -34.67
CA GLU A 927 -11.45 19.90 -35.56
C GLU A 927 -10.94 18.58 -34.93
N GLY A 928 -11.15 18.39 -33.61
CA GLY A 928 -10.69 17.20 -32.89
C GLY A 928 -9.16 17.09 -32.86
N LYS A 929 -8.46 18.22 -32.94
CA LYS A 929 -7.03 18.28 -33.28
C LYS A 929 -6.15 17.43 -32.37
N LEU A 930 -5.29 16.59 -32.96
CA LEU A 930 -4.32 15.77 -32.23
C LEU A 930 -3.32 16.62 -31.43
N VAL A 931 -3.21 16.31 -30.14
CA VAL A 931 -2.19 16.79 -29.22
C VAL A 931 -1.46 15.58 -28.63
N VAL A 932 -0.14 15.64 -28.53
CA VAL A 932 0.69 14.53 -28.06
C VAL A 932 1.39 14.89 -26.75
N ALA A 933 1.14 14.11 -25.71
CA ALA A 933 1.94 14.13 -24.51
C ALA A 933 3.24 13.36 -24.79
N CYS A 934 4.39 14.04 -24.70
CA CYS A 934 5.70 13.46 -24.92
C CYS A 934 6.32 13.13 -23.56
N VAL A 935 6.34 11.84 -23.22
CA VAL A 935 6.48 11.41 -21.82
C VAL A 935 7.88 10.89 -21.55
N GLN A 936 8.44 11.35 -20.43
CA GLN A 936 9.79 11.06 -19.96
C GLN A 936 9.79 10.66 -18.48
N CYS A 937 10.59 9.64 -18.17
CA CYS A 937 10.72 8.93 -16.90
C CYS A 937 12.16 9.11 -16.34
N LYS A 938 12.43 10.23 -15.67
CA LYS A 938 13.78 10.63 -15.22
C LYS A 938 13.95 10.44 -13.71
N PHE A 939 14.45 9.29 -13.30
CA PHE A 939 14.62 8.88 -11.90
C PHE A 939 16.11 8.91 -11.48
N VAL A 940 16.91 9.72 -12.18
CA VAL A 940 18.38 9.75 -12.17
C VAL A 940 18.94 10.31 -10.88
N ASN A 941 19.72 9.53 -10.12
CA ASN A 941 20.35 9.98 -8.86
C ASN A 941 21.22 11.26 -9.01
N ASP A 942 21.72 11.55 -10.22
CA ASP A 942 22.54 12.72 -10.53
C ASP A 942 21.69 13.94 -10.95
N LYS A 943 22.09 15.13 -10.50
CA LYS A 943 21.42 16.40 -10.81
C LYS A 943 21.61 16.81 -12.28
N VAL A 944 20.77 16.28 -13.18
CA VAL A 944 20.72 16.69 -14.60
C VAL A 944 20.11 18.09 -14.73
N PRO A 945 20.79 19.08 -15.36
CA PRO A 945 20.23 20.41 -15.59
C PRO A 945 18.98 20.38 -16.48
N TRP A 946 17.95 21.17 -16.11
CA TRP A 946 16.71 21.26 -16.88
C TRP A 946 16.89 21.68 -18.34
N SER A 947 17.90 22.50 -18.63
CA SER A 947 18.29 22.87 -20.00
C SER A 947 18.61 21.66 -20.87
N ASN A 948 19.24 20.62 -20.30
CA ASN A 948 19.60 19.40 -21.03
C ASN A 948 18.36 18.55 -21.28
N VAL A 949 17.50 18.38 -20.27
CA VAL A 949 16.22 17.67 -20.41
C VAL A 949 15.36 18.31 -21.51
N LYS A 950 15.18 19.63 -21.47
CA LYS A 950 14.42 20.37 -22.50
C LYS A 950 15.07 20.28 -23.88
N LYS A 951 16.41 20.30 -23.98
CA LYS A 951 17.14 20.13 -25.25
C LYS A 951 16.91 18.74 -25.86
N HIS A 952 17.03 17.67 -25.08
CA HIS A 952 16.80 16.30 -25.56
C HIS A 952 15.33 16.11 -25.97
N MET A 953 14.39 16.48 -25.09
CA MET A 953 12.95 16.49 -25.38
C MET A 953 12.63 17.23 -26.70
N HIS A 954 13.17 18.44 -26.91
CA HIS A 954 13.00 19.18 -28.17
C HIS A 954 13.64 18.52 -29.39
N SER A 955 14.68 17.69 -29.21
CA SER A 955 15.31 16.91 -30.28
C SER A 955 14.40 15.77 -30.74
N ALA A 956 13.95 14.92 -29.80
CA ALA A 956 13.09 13.77 -30.09
C ALA A 956 11.76 14.17 -30.75
N VAL A 957 11.11 15.24 -30.28
CA VAL A 957 9.82 15.73 -30.82
C VAL A 957 9.95 16.54 -32.12
N GLY A 958 11.16 16.71 -32.68
CA GLY A 958 11.40 17.51 -33.89
C GLY A 958 10.58 17.05 -35.10
N ALA A 959 10.29 15.74 -35.19
CA ALA A 959 9.46 15.17 -36.25
C ALA A 959 7.97 15.56 -36.11
N LEU A 960 7.40 15.51 -34.89
CA LEU A 960 6.04 15.99 -34.61
C LEU A 960 5.89 17.48 -34.93
N LYS A 961 6.88 18.29 -34.54
CA LYS A 961 6.93 19.73 -34.85
C LYS A 961 6.93 19.99 -36.36
N THR A 962 7.66 19.17 -37.14
CA THR A 962 7.71 19.26 -38.60
C THR A 962 6.35 18.94 -39.24
N LYS A 963 5.59 18.01 -38.66
CA LYS A 963 4.21 17.66 -39.05
C LYS A 963 3.15 18.63 -38.50
N LYS A 964 3.55 19.70 -37.81
CA LYS A 964 2.70 20.70 -37.14
C LYS A 964 1.77 20.14 -36.05
N ILE A 965 2.06 18.93 -35.55
CA ILE A 965 1.32 18.33 -34.44
C ILE A 965 1.68 19.10 -33.16
N GLU A 966 0.67 19.37 -32.34
CA GLU A 966 0.86 20.06 -31.07
C GLU A 966 1.28 19.05 -29.99
N PHE A 967 2.22 19.43 -29.14
CA PHE A 967 2.76 18.52 -28.13
C PHE A 967 3.15 19.26 -26.85
N PHE A 968 3.31 18.51 -25.76
CA PHE A 968 3.82 18.99 -24.49
C PHE A 968 4.60 17.90 -23.75
N PRO A 969 5.68 18.24 -23.00
CA PRO A 969 6.38 17.28 -22.18
C PRO A 969 5.56 16.88 -20.96
N VAL A 970 5.60 15.59 -20.61
CA VAL A 970 5.18 15.06 -19.31
C VAL A 970 6.41 14.42 -18.68
N ILE A 971 6.87 14.95 -17.54
CA ILE A 971 8.14 14.51 -16.92
C ILE A 971 7.87 14.02 -15.50
N TYR A 972 8.04 12.72 -15.30
CA TYR A 972 8.04 12.08 -13.99
C TYR A 972 9.47 12.02 -13.45
N ALA A 973 9.73 12.63 -12.28
CA ALA A 973 11.05 12.65 -11.65
C ALA A 973 11.00 12.53 -10.12
N THR A 974 12.07 12.01 -9.50
CA THR A 974 12.17 11.77 -8.05
C THR A 974 13.22 12.56 -7.27
N PRO A 975 14.47 12.76 -7.74
CA PRO A 975 15.54 13.15 -6.82
C PRO A 975 15.64 14.68 -6.63
N ASP A 976 15.35 15.10 -5.40
CA ASP A 976 15.72 16.37 -4.74
C ASP A 976 15.85 17.60 -5.66
N GLN A 977 14.76 17.90 -6.35
CA GLN A 977 14.54 19.20 -6.95
C GLN A 977 13.77 20.11 -5.99
N GLY A 978 14.48 20.63 -4.97
CA GLY A 978 13.94 21.55 -3.96
C GLY A 978 13.30 22.85 -4.51
N ALA A 979 13.37 23.11 -5.82
CA ALA A 979 12.53 24.08 -6.51
C ALA A 979 12.24 23.65 -7.97
N ILE A 980 11.14 22.94 -8.20
CA ILE A 980 10.48 22.92 -9.51
C ILE A 980 9.82 24.30 -9.71
N GLN A 981 10.56 25.25 -10.30
CA GLN A 981 10.14 26.64 -10.48
C GLN A 981 9.14 26.79 -11.65
N GLU A 982 8.34 27.85 -11.65
CA GLU A 982 7.36 28.14 -12.72
C GLU A 982 8.02 28.24 -14.12
N SER A 983 9.21 28.83 -14.19
CA SER A 983 10.09 28.85 -15.37
C SER A 983 10.48 27.47 -15.90
N THR A 984 10.51 26.45 -15.02
CA THR A 984 10.73 25.05 -15.40
C THR A 984 9.49 24.46 -16.04
N TYR A 985 8.29 24.61 -15.47
CA TYR A 985 7.12 23.82 -15.87
C TYR A 985 6.12 24.53 -16.80
N ASN A 986 6.32 25.81 -17.11
CA ASN A 986 5.42 26.59 -17.97
C ASN A 986 5.16 26.01 -19.37
N ASP A 987 6.02 25.12 -19.87
CA ASP A 987 5.90 24.46 -21.17
C ASP A 987 5.28 23.05 -21.14
N GLY A 988 4.91 22.49 -19.97
CA GLY A 988 4.27 21.16 -19.92
C GLY A 988 3.75 20.73 -18.54
N VAL A 989 3.96 19.46 -18.21
CA VAL A 989 3.45 18.78 -17.00
C VAL A 989 4.60 18.07 -16.29
N TYR A 990 4.78 18.32 -14.99
CA TYR A 990 5.94 17.86 -14.23
C TYR A 990 5.51 17.23 -12.90
N PHE A 991 6.22 16.22 -12.42
CA PHE A 991 5.92 15.54 -11.15
C PHE A 991 7.18 15.39 -10.29
N ASN A 992 7.04 15.64 -8.99
CA ASN A 992 7.99 15.22 -7.94
C ASN A 992 7.49 13.94 -7.24
N GLU A 993 8.25 13.39 -6.28
CA GLU A 993 7.87 12.16 -5.54
C GLU A 993 6.41 12.17 -5.05
N VAL A 994 6.00 13.28 -4.44
CA VAL A 994 4.67 13.47 -3.83
C VAL A 994 3.57 13.49 -4.89
N SER A 995 3.82 14.14 -6.02
CA SER A 995 2.89 14.21 -7.14
C SER A 995 2.77 12.85 -7.84
N ILE A 996 3.87 12.10 -7.99
CA ILE A 996 3.84 10.73 -8.53
C ILE A 996 3.01 9.83 -7.62
N PHE A 997 3.20 9.91 -6.29
CA PHE A 997 2.37 9.16 -5.35
C PHE A 997 0.90 9.54 -5.44
N LYS A 998 0.55 10.83 -5.38
CA LYS A 998 -0.84 11.30 -5.52
C LYS A 998 -1.48 10.80 -6.82
N PHE A 999 -0.77 10.92 -7.95
CA PHE A 999 -1.22 10.45 -9.26
C PHE A 999 -1.46 8.93 -9.27
N THR A 1000 -0.47 8.12 -8.86
CA THR A 1000 -0.54 6.64 -8.95
C THR A 1000 -1.30 5.96 -7.80
N SER A 1001 -1.66 6.69 -6.73
CA SER A 1001 -2.29 6.18 -5.50
C SER A 1001 -3.53 5.31 -5.72
N LYS A 1002 -4.27 5.49 -6.82
CA LYS A 1002 -5.46 4.69 -7.14
C LYS A 1002 -5.15 3.22 -7.43
N LEU A 1003 -3.89 2.85 -7.67
CA LEU A 1003 -3.42 1.45 -7.76
C LEU A 1003 -3.17 0.80 -6.38
N GLY A 1004 -3.38 1.53 -5.28
CA GLY A 1004 -2.98 1.06 -3.95
C GLY A 1004 -1.50 1.30 -3.68
N ILE A 1005 -0.94 0.60 -2.69
CA ILE A 1005 0.49 0.67 -2.40
C ILE A 1005 1.26 -0.23 -3.39
N LEU A 1006 2.21 0.37 -4.09
CA LEU A 1006 3.08 -0.27 -5.09
C LEU A 1006 4.54 -0.27 -4.65
N ARG A 1007 5.39 -1.15 -5.20
CA ARG A 1007 6.85 -1.17 -4.96
C ARG A 1007 7.49 0.18 -5.29
N LEU A 1008 7.00 0.85 -6.33
CA LEU A 1008 7.24 2.27 -6.63
C LEU A 1008 7.25 3.15 -5.36
N HIS A 1009 6.18 3.09 -4.56
CA HIS A 1009 5.95 4.03 -3.46
C HIS A 1009 6.92 3.88 -2.29
N THR A 1010 7.45 2.69 -2.02
CA THR A 1010 8.43 2.49 -0.93
C THR A 1010 9.88 2.48 -1.40
N GLU A 1011 10.16 1.98 -2.61
CA GLU A 1011 11.52 1.74 -3.09
C GLU A 1011 12.09 2.89 -3.95
N LYS A 1012 11.24 3.66 -4.64
CA LYS A 1012 11.68 4.68 -5.60
C LYS A 1012 11.40 6.12 -5.15
N LEU A 1013 10.26 6.35 -4.48
CA LEU A 1013 9.89 7.65 -3.91
C LEU A 1013 10.49 7.84 -2.50
N GLY A 1014 11.72 7.36 -2.32
CA GLY A 1014 12.15 6.68 -1.10
C GLY A 1014 12.52 7.55 0.10
N LYS A 1015 12.38 8.88 0.08
CA LYS A 1015 12.80 9.74 1.21
C LYS A 1015 11.87 10.91 1.55
N SER A 1016 11.48 11.78 0.61
CA SER A 1016 10.56 12.87 0.95
C SER A 1016 9.16 12.32 1.21
N LEU A 1017 8.71 11.40 0.36
CA LEU A 1017 7.41 10.75 0.54
C LEU A 1017 7.31 9.99 1.87
N GLN A 1018 8.40 9.39 2.37
CA GLN A 1018 8.38 8.68 3.65
C GLN A 1018 8.17 9.61 4.85
N LYS A 1019 8.68 10.85 4.78
CA LYS A 1019 8.43 11.91 5.77
C LYS A 1019 6.97 12.40 5.70
N GLU A 1020 6.40 12.44 4.51
CA GLU A 1020 5.02 12.92 4.26
C GLU A 1020 3.96 11.81 4.38
N VAL A 1021 4.34 10.54 4.34
CA VAL A 1021 3.47 9.36 4.40
C VAL A 1021 4.13 8.28 5.27
N PRO A 1022 4.10 8.41 6.62
CA PRO A 1022 4.94 7.61 7.53
C PRO A 1022 4.77 6.09 7.46
N VAL A 1023 3.63 5.59 6.97
CA VAL A 1023 3.45 4.15 6.72
C VAL A 1023 4.46 3.61 5.69
N LEU A 1024 4.98 4.43 4.78
CA LEU A 1024 5.97 3.99 3.78
C LEU A 1024 7.42 3.95 4.31
N ALA A 1025 7.68 4.42 5.53
CA ALA A 1025 9.03 4.75 6.01
C ALA A 1025 9.97 3.59 6.39
N GLY A 1026 9.49 2.34 6.41
CA GLY A 1026 10.26 1.22 6.95
C GLY A 1026 11.14 0.45 5.94
N ALA A 1027 11.44 1.03 4.77
CA ALA A 1027 11.99 0.31 3.61
C ALA A 1027 13.40 0.75 3.15
N VAL A 1028 14.05 1.72 3.81
CA VAL A 1028 15.36 2.26 3.37
C VAL A 1028 16.53 1.44 3.95
N ILE A 1029 16.72 0.22 3.46
CA ILE A 1029 18.05 -0.41 3.46
C ILE A 1029 18.70 -0.10 2.11
N GLY A 1030 19.90 0.48 2.15
CA GLY A 1030 20.55 1.01 0.94
C GLY A 1030 21.51 0.01 0.32
N GLY A 1031 21.26 -0.35 -0.95
CA GLY A 1031 22.27 -0.89 -1.84
C GLY A 1031 23.34 0.15 -2.17
N ARG A 1032 24.24 0.40 -1.21
CA ARG A 1032 25.54 1.00 -1.54
C ARG A 1032 26.44 -0.12 -2.04
N GLY A 1033 26.89 -0.05 -3.29
CA GLY A 1033 28.15 -0.70 -3.64
C GLY A 1033 29.23 -0.22 -2.68
N LEU A 1034 29.92 -1.15 -2.01
CA LEU A 1034 30.92 -0.79 -1.01
C LEU A 1034 32.07 -0.02 -1.69
N LEU A 1035 32.22 1.22 -1.24
CA LEU A 1035 33.34 2.08 -1.63
C LEU A 1035 34.53 1.73 -0.78
N GLY A 1036 35.59 1.25 -1.42
CA GLY A 1036 36.81 0.82 -0.75
C GLY A 1036 37.85 0.26 -1.70
N SER A 1037 39.08 0.19 -1.19
CA SER A 1037 40.21 -0.45 -1.86
C SER A 1037 41.16 -1.11 -0.86
N THR A 1038 40.64 -1.51 0.30
CA THR A 1038 41.34 -2.32 1.30
C THR A 1038 40.64 -3.66 1.47
N HIS A 1039 41.35 -4.60 2.07
CA HIS A 1039 40.85 -5.95 2.27
C HIS A 1039 39.57 -5.95 3.14
N ASP A 1040 39.59 -5.25 4.27
CA ASP A 1040 38.46 -5.16 5.23
C ASP A 1040 37.20 -4.49 4.65
N GLU A 1041 37.35 -3.67 3.60
CA GLU A 1041 36.23 -2.95 2.97
C GLU A 1041 35.53 -3.80 1.90
N CYS A 1042 36.23 -4.79 1.32
CA CYS A 1042 35.80 -5.49 0.10
C CYS A 1042 35.65 -7.02 0.22
N CYS A 1043 36.22 -7.64 1.25
CA CYS A 1043 36.32 -9.09 1.41
C CYS A 1043 35.77 -9.55 2.77
N GLU A 1044 35.17 -10.74 2.83
CA GLU A 1044 34.75 -11.36 4.10
C GLU A 1044 35.68 -12.48 4.53
N LYS A 1045 35.98 -12.54 5.83
CA LYS A 1045 36.63 -13.71 6.46
C LYS A 1045 35.77 -14.94 6.17
N LYS A 1046 36.40 -16.07 5.83
CA LYS A 1046 35.71 -17.35 5.75
C LYS A 1046 35.18 -17.77 7.13
N SER A 1047 34.13 -18.57 7.12
CA SER A 1047 33.65 -19.24 8.34
C SER A 1047 34.73 -20.16 8.87
N CYS A 1048 34.87 -20.25 10.20
CA CYS A 1048 35.72 -21.24 10.83
C CYS A 1048 35.27 -22.67 10.54
N HIS A 1049 33.99 -22.88 10.16
CA HIS A 1049 33.49 -24.15 9.65
C HIS A 1049 34.16 -24.57 8.33
N ASP A 1050 34.44 -23.59 7.45
CA ASP A 1050 35.18 -23.76 6.19
C ASP A 1050 36.72 -23.82 6.41
N TRP A 1051 37.23 -23.56 7.64
CA TRP A 1051 38.67 -23.52 7.94
C TRP A 1051 39.21 -24.88 8.41
N LYS A 1052 40.08 -25.47 7.60
CA LYS A 1052 40.80 -26.71 7.95
C LYS A 1052 42.11 -26.37 8.68
N CYS A 1053 42.17 -26.67 9.98
CA CYS A 1053 43.36 -26.44 10.80
C CYS A 1053 44.63 -27.03 10.16
N SER A 1054 45.71 -26.26 10.13
CA SER A 1054 46.94 -26.55 9.36
C SER A 1054 47.69 -27.80 9.86
N ASP A 1055 47.65 -28.05 11.18
CA ASP A 1055 48.15 -29.28 11.79
C ASP A 1055 47.09 -29.85 12.77
N PRO A 1056 46.32 -30.88 12.37
CA PRO A 1056 45.30 -31.48 13.23
C PRO A 1056 45.88 -32.24 14.43
N THR A 1057 47.22 -32.37 14.53
CA THR A 1057 47.90 -32.87 15.73
C THR A 1057 48.37 -31.76 16.67
N LYS A 1058 48.03 -30.50 16.42
CA LYS A 1058 48.27 -29.35 17.32
C LYS A 1058 47.04 -28.47 17.51
N TRP A 1059 46.07 -28.56 16.61
CA TRP A 1059 44.92 -27.66 16.56
C TRP A 1059 43.67 -28.47 16.22
N VAL A 1060 42.63 -28.37 17.05
CA VAL A 1060 41.32 -28.98 16.77
C VAL A 1060 40.33 -27.89 16.41
N GLN A 1061 39.54 -28.10 15.34
CA GLN A 1061 38.57 -27.11 14.87
C GLN A 1061 37.58 -26.79 16.00
N GLN A 1062 37.42 -25.51 16.31
CA GLN A 1062 36.69 -25.09 17.50
C GLN A 1062 35.17 -25.19 17.23
N ALA A 1063 34.46 -26.02 17.99
CA ALA A 1063 33.04 -26.26 17.78
C ALA A 1063 32.21 -24.96 17.94
N ASP A 1064 31.22 -24.78 17.07
CA ASP A 1064 30.39 -23.56 16.97
C ASP A 1064 29.42 -23.32 18.15
N GLU A 1065 29.56 -24.05 19.26
CA GLU A 1065 28.77 -23.87 20.49
C GLU A 1065 29.17 -22.62 21.29
N SER A 1066 28.98 -21.45 20.68
CA SER A 1066 28.65 -20.25 21.45
C SER A 1066 27.18 -20.31 21.85
N SER A 1067 26.84 -20.02 23.11
CA SER A 1067 25.47 -20.06 23.65
C SER A 1067 24.52 -18.97 23.11
N LEU A 1068 24.90 -18.33 21.99
CA LEU A 1068 24.15 -17.29 21.29
C LEU A 1068 24.00 -17.57 19.78
N GLY A 1069 24.53 -18.69 19.27
CA GLY A 1069 24.31 -19.11 17.87
C GLY A 1069 24.96 -18.21 16.81
N VAL A 1070 26.06 -17.53 17.14
CA VAL A 1070 26.82 -16.71 16.19
C VAL A 1070 27.96 -17.53 15.61
N GLU A 1071 27.95 -17.71 14.29
CA GLU A 1071 28.98 -18.45 13.53
C GLU A 1071 30.35 -17.78 13.68
N ARG A 1072 31.40 -18.56 13.94
CA ARG A 1072 32.75 -18.03 14.20
C ARG A 1072 33.50 -17.82 12.87
N HIS A 1073 34.28 -16.75 12.75
CA HIS A 1073 35.01 -16.41 11.52
C HIS A 1073 36.46 -16.05 11.81
N GLY A 1074 37.39 -16.59 11.02
CA GLY A 1074 38.83 -16.42 11.24
C GLY A 1074 39.71 -16.92 10.10
N TRP A 1075 41.02 -16.67 10.21
CA TRP A 1075 42.01 -16.89 9.14
C TRP A 1075 43.33 -17.52 9.61
N SER A 1076 43.38 -18.01 10.85
CA SER A 1076 44.50 -18.80 11.37
C SER A 1076 43.99 -19.87 12.35
N ASP A 1077 44.84 -20.83 12.67
CA ASP A 1077 44.50 -21.89 13.62
C ASP A 1077 44.27 -21.34 15.04
N GLU A 1078 44.90 -20.21 15.40
CA GLU A 1078 44.67 -19.49 16.66
C GLU A 1078 43.29 -18.82 16.73
N GLU A 1079 42.68 -18.44 15.60
CA GLU A 1079 41.36 -17.81 15.55
C GLU A 1079 40.20 -18.83 15.42
N CYS A 1080 40.40 -19.90 14.64
CA CYS A 1080 39.37 -20.89 14.29
C CYS A 1080 39.52 -22.27 14.94
N CYS A 1081 40.67 -22.56 15.53
CA CYS A 1081 40.95 -23.85 16.16
C CYS A 1081 41.36 -23.63 17.62
N THR A 1082 41.18 -24.66 18.45
CA THR A 1082 41.67 -24.67 19.83
C THR A 1082 43.04 -25.32 19.87
N PRO A 1083 44.05 -24.71 20.52
CA PRO A 1083 45.35 -25.35 20.70
C PRO A 1083 45.22 -26.62 21.54
N LEU A 1084 45.69 -27.74 20.97
CA LEU A 1084 45.89 -28.99 21.70
C LEU A 1084 47.21 -28.88 22.46
N MET A 1085 47.10 -28.52 23.74
CA MET A 1085 48.23 -28.43 24.67
C MET A 1085 48.69 -29.82 25.07
N CYS A 1086 50.01 -30.06 25.05
CA CYS A 1086 50.59 -31.35 25.41
C CYS A 1086 50.34 -31.77 26.87
N SER A 1087 49.88 -30.86 27.74
CA SER A 1087 49.51 -31.13 29.13
C SER A 1087 48.28 -32.03 29.30
N THR A 1088 47.52 -32.33 28.24
CA THR A 1088 46.33 -33.22 28.28
C THR A 1088 46.54 -34.54 27.53
N ILE A 1089 47.78 -34.96 27.32
CA ILE A 1089 48.13 -36.17 26.55
C ILE A 1089 48.81 -37.20 27.46
N ASP A 1090 48.15 -38.34 27.67
CA ASP A 1090 48.76 -39.52 28.26
C ASP A 1090 49.81 -40.10 27.31
N CYS A 1091 51.01 -40.38 27.82
CA CYS A 1091 52.16 -40.84 27.03
C CYS A 1091 52.10 -42.33 26.67
N VAL A 1092 51.04 -42.73 25.96
CA VAL A 1092 50.75 -44.13 25.63
C VAL A 1092 51.52 -44.59 24.37
N PRO A 1093 52.02 -45.84 24.32
CA PRO A 1093 52.22 -46.73 25.46
C PRO A 1093 53.40 -46.25 26.31
N GLU A 1094 53.26 -46.35 27.63
CA GLU A 1094 54.26 -45.88 28.60
C GLU A 1094 55.63 -46.57 28.45
N SER A 1095 55.68 -47.75 27.82
CA SER A 1095 56.94 -48.46 27.54
C SER A 1095 57.83 -47.75 26.52
N LEU A 1096 57.25 -46.94 25.63
CA LEU A 1096 57.97 -46.25 24.55
C LEU A 1096 58.15 -44.74 24.80
N TRP A 1097 57.39 -44.17 25.72
CA TRP A 1097 57.34 -42.72 25.95
C TRP A 1097 57.29 -42.38 27.44
N ALA A 1098 58.04 -41.36 27.85
CA ALA A 1098 57.98 -40.75 29.17
C ALA A 1098 57.44 -39.32 29.05
N PRO A 1099 56.60 -38.84 29.97
CA PRO A 1099 56.18 -37.45 29.98
C PRO A 1099 57.38 -36.50 30.05
N LYS A 1100 57.27 -35.37 29.37
CA LYS A 1100 58.18 -34.23 29.54
C LYS A 1100 57.97 -33.62 30.93
N SER A 1101 58.97 -32.89 31.43
CA SER A 1101 58.81 -32.10 32.66
C SER A 1101 57.76 -30.99 32.46
N ALA A 1102 57.17 -30.49 33.55
CA ALA A 1102 56.16 -29.43 33.46
C ALA A 1102 56.71 -28.17 32.76
N GLU A 1103 57.99 -27.85 32.99
CA GLU A 1103 58.73 -26.73 32.39
C GLU A 1103 59.00 -26.94 30.89
N GLU A 1104 59.09 -28.19 30.41
CA GLU A 1104 59.14 -28.54 28.98
C GLU A 1104 57.76 -28.62 28.30
N LEU A 1105 56.67 -28.62 29.08
CA LEU A 1105 55.28 -28.72 28.59
C LEU A 1105 54.59 -27.35 28.50
N GLU A 1106 55.05 -26.35 29.25
CA GLU A 1106 54.44 -25.02 29.26
C GLU A 1106 54.58 -24.34 27.88
N GLY A 1107 53.44 -24.15 27.20
CA GLY A 1107 53.38 -23.62 25.83
C GLY A 1107 53.65 -24.64 24.71
N LEU A 1108 53.82 -25.94 25.02
CA LEU A 1108 54.12 -26.96 24.01
C LEU A 1108 52.83 -27.52 23.36
N LEU A 1109 52.67 -27.25 22.05
CA LEU A 1109 51.52 -27.69 21.25
C LEU A 1109 51.74 -29.08 20.62
N GLY A 1110 50.77 -29.98 20.81
CA GLY A 1110 50.80 -31.33 20.28
C GLY A 1110 49.69 -32.23 20.85
N SER A 1111 49.33 -33.27 20.09
CA SER A 1111 48.31 -34.25 20.47
C SER A 1111 48.77 -35.71 20.25
N THR A 1112 50.08 -35.93 20.11
CA THR A 1112 50.67 -37.26 19.94
C THR A 1112 51.84 -37.45 20.89
N SER A 1113 52.07 -38.68 21.36
CA SER A 1113 53.17 -39.03 22.25
C SER A 1113 54.54 -38.63 21.68
N LYS A 1114 54.69 -38.60 20.34
CA LYS A 1114 55.91 -38.17 19.65
C LYS A 1114 56.21 -36.66 19.76
N GLN A 1115 55.19 -35.83 19.98
CA GLN A 1115 55.33 -34.38 20.17
C GLN A 1115 55.45 -34.04 21.67
N CYS A 1116 54.58 -34.65 22.48
CA CYS A 1116 54.39 -34.28 23.88
C CYS A 1116 55.27 -35.03 24.88
N CYS A 1117 55.82 -36.19 24.48
CA CYS A 1117 56.57 -37.06 25.37
C CYS A 1117 58.00 -37.26 24.85
N ASN A 1118 58.93 -37.53 25.76
CA ASN A 1118 60.30 -37.90 25.44
C ASN A 1118 60.35 -39.43 25.19
N PRO A 1119 60.93 -39.93 24.08
CA PRO A 1119 61.02 -41.37 23.83
C PRO A 1119 61.91 -42.07 24.85
N ARG A 1120 61.47 -43.22 25.37
CA ARG A 1120 62.29 -44.12 26.20
C ARG A 1120 63.27 -44.90 25.31
N TRP A 1121 64.51 -45.05 25.78
CA TRP A 1121 65.59 -45.72 25.07
C TRP A 1121 66.21 -46.82 25.93
N CYS A 1122 66.57 -47.94 25.32
CA CYS A 1122 67.10 -49.10 26.04
C CYS A 1122 68.41 -48.81 26.81
N LYS A 1123 69.23 -47.84 26.40
CA LYS A 1123 70.37 -47.36 27.20
C LYS A 1123 69.99 -46.99 28.64
N ASP A 1124 68.78 -46.47 28.88
CA ASP A 1124 68.31 -45.97 30.18
C ASP A 1124 67.48 -47.00 30.97
N TYR A 1125 67.22 -48.18 30.40
CA TYR A 1125 66.53 -49.30 31.04
C TYR A 1125 67.52 -50.26 31.70
N THR A 1126 67.13 -50.91 32.80
CA THR A 1126 67.94 -51.91 33.52
C THR A 1126 67.24 -53.26 33.50
N CYS A 1127 67.90 -54.28 32.93
CA CYS A 1127 67.32 -55.62 32.79
C CYS A 1127 67.12 -56.29 34.14
N THR A 1128 66.02 -57.05 34.29
CA THR A 1128 65.72 -57.75 35.55
C THR A 1128 66.71 -58.89 35.79
N GLY A 1129 67.76 -58.61 36.56
CA GLY A 1129 68.87 -59.53 36.86
C GLY A 1129 70.27 -58.99 36.53
N ASP A 1130 70.41 -57.81 35.90
CA ASP A 1130 71.72 -57.17 35.64
C ASP A 1130 72.23 -56.29 36.82
N ILE A 1131 71.52 -56.27 37.95
CA ILE A 1131 72.00 -55.65 39.20
C ILE A 1131 72.63 -56.76 40.09
N PRO A 1132 73.92 -56.66 40.46
CA PRO A 1132 74.55 -57.61 41.39
C PRO A 1132 74.14 -57.33 42.84
N ALA A 1133 72.88 -57.64 43.16
CA ALA A 1133 72.40 -57.74 44.54
C ALA A 1133 72.79 -59.12 45.10
N GLU A 1134 73.53 -59.15 46.22
CA GLU A 1134 74.31 -60.31 46.68
C GLU A 1134 73.52 -61.61 47.00
N ASN A 1135 72.18 -61.63 46.90
CA ASN A 1135 71.33 -62.78 47.23
C ASN A 1135 70.11 -62.96 46.30
N VAL A 1136 70.21 -62.68 44.99
CA VAL A 1136 69.12 -62.94 44.01
C VAL A 1136 69.55 -63.96 42.94
N THR A 1137 68.99 -65.16 43.00
CA THR A 1137 69.44 -66.34 42.23
C THR A 1137 68.68 -66.58 40.92
N SER A 1138 68.50 -65.54 40.08
CA SER A 1138 68.05 -65.76 38.68
C SER A 1138 68.48 -64.62 37.75
N THR A 1139 69.28 -64.95 36.73
CA THR A 1139 69.96 -63.98 35.85
C THR A 1139 69.60 -64.21 34.37
N LYS A 1140 68.30 -64.37 34.08
CA LYS A 1140 67.75 -64.92 32.83
C LYS A 1140 67.94 -64.06 31.58
N TRP A 1141 68.41 -62.82 31.72
CA TRP A 1141 68.59 -61.86 30.63
C TRP A 1141 70.00 -61.24 30.64
N TYR A 1142 70.36 -60.54 29.57
CA TYR A 1142 71.46 -59.57 29.50
C TYR A 1142 71.10 -58.39 28.60
N LYS A 1143 71.54 -57.18 28.93
CA LYS A 1143 71.19 -55.96 28.17
C LYS A 1143 71.66 -55.93 26.71
N LYS A 1144 70.78 -55.50 25.80
CA LYS A 1144 71.13 -55.21 24.40
C LYS A 1144 72.02 -53.96 24.34
N VAL A 1145 73.12 -54.04 23.60
CA VAL A 1145 74.08 -52.94 23.49
C VAL A 1145 73.63 -51.96 22.41
N ASP A 1146 73.13 -50.79 22.82
CA ASP A 1146 72.91 -49.65 21.92
C ASP A 1146 74.23 -49.24 21.27
N THR A 1147 74.25 -49.12 19.93
CA THR A 1147 75.44 -48.70 19.17
C THR A 1147 75.26 -47.30 18.60
N ASN A 1148 76.37 -46.66 18.20
CA ASN A 1148 76.35 -45.28 17.68
C ASN A 1148 75.51 -45.06 16.39
N HIS A 1149 74.92 -46.10 15.80
CA HIS A 1149 73.98 -45.99 14.67
C HIS A 1149 72.58 -46.53 14.96
N PHE A 1150 72.39 -47.33 16.01
CA PHE A 1150 71.09 -47.90 16.38
C PHE A 1150 70.88 -47.80 17.88
N LYS A 1151 69.93 -46.94 18.27
CA LYS A 1151 69.38 -46.86 19.63
C LYS A 1151 68.02 -47.55 19.63
N PHE A 1152 67.86 -48.59 20.43
CA PHE A 1152 66.61 -49.32 20.56
C PHE A 1152 65.64 -48.58 21.49
N ARG A 1153 64.35 -48.66 21.19
CA ARG A 1153 63.27 -48.12 22.03
C ARG A 1153 62.53 -49.27 22.68
N GLY A 1154 62.14 -49.07 23.92
CA GLY A 1154 61.48 -50.07 24.76
C GLY A 1154 61.72 -49.80 26.24
N SER A 1155 60.99 -50.50 27.09
CA SER A 1155 61.25 -50.57 28.53
C SER A 1155 60.74 -51.87 29.18
N THR A 1156 60.82 -53.00 28.49
CA THR A 1156 60.73 -54.35 29.08
C THR A 1156 61.98 -55.17 28.78
N ASP A 1157 62.16 -56.31 29.48
CA ASP A 1157 63.29 -57.20 29.25
C ASP A 1157 63.26 -57.82 27.84
N GLU A 1158 62.09 -58.14 27.30
CA GLU A 1158 61.93 -58.67 25.95
C GLU A 1158 62.33 -57.63 24.89
N GLU A 1159 61.99 -56.35 25.11
CA GLU A 1159 62.34 -55.25 24.21
C GLU A 1159 63.83 -54.89 24.30
N CYS A 1160 64.38 -54.73 25.51
CA CYS A 1160 65.72 -54.17 25.73
C CYS A 1160 66.83 -55.16 26.12
N CYS A 1161 66.51 -56.44 26.31
CA CYS A 1161 67.46 -57.46 26.78
C CYS A 1161 67.37 -58.76 25.93
N HIS A 1162 68.38 -59.63 26.03
CA HIS A 1162 68.40 -60.95 25.37
C HIS A 1162 68.33 -62.07 26.41
N PRO A 1163 67.57 -63.15 26.16
CA PRO A 1163 67.44 -64.26 27.09
C PRO A 1163 68.70 -65.15 27.12
N LYS A 1164 68.95 -65.82 28.24
CA LYS A 1164 69.96 -66.87 28.40
C LYS A 1164 69.30 -68.24 28.48
N TYR A 1165 69.77 -69.20 27.69
CA TYR A 1165 69.22 -70.56 27.65
C TYR A 1165 70.12 -71.55 28.37
N CYS A 1166 69.51 -72.51 29.06
CA CYS A 1166 70.23 -73.56 29.76
C CYS A 1166 71.16 -74.36 28.86
N SER A 1167 70.83 -74.51 27.57
CA SER A 1167 71.68 -75.15 26.55
C SER A 1167 73.07 -74.51 26.41
N GLU A 1168 73.19 -73.23 26.72
CA GLU A 1168 74.45 -72.45 26.67
C GLU A 1168 75.27 -72.59 27.96
N TYR A 1169 74.63 -72.98 29.07
CA TYR A 1169 75.29 -73.26 30.35
C TYR A 1169 75.80 -74.71 30.42
N THR A 1170 76.99 -74.91 30.99
CA THR A 1170 77.66 -76.22 31.13
C THR A 1170 78.11 -76.44 32.57
N THR A 1171 77.79 -77.60 33.14
CA THR A 1171 78.27 -78.05 34.46
C THR A 1171 79.77 -78.42 34.45
N GLU A 1172 80.48 -78.15 35.55
CA GLU A 1172 81.83 -78.66 35.79
C GLU A 1172 81.85 -80.12 36.31
N PHE A 1173 80.69 -80.66 36.72
CA PHE A 1173 80.54 -81.98 37.37
C PHE A 1173 79.57 -82.91 36.62
N PRO A 1174 79.80 -83.22 35.32
CA PRO A 1174 78.83 -83.96 34.48
C PRO A 1174 78.57 -85.43 34.90
N SER A 1175 79.35 -86.03 35.80
CA SER A 1175 79.05 -87.34 36.40
C SER A 1175 77.99 -87.27 37.52
N LYS A 1176 77.77 -86.08 38.09
CA LYS A 1176 76.87 -85.86 39.23
C LYS A 1176 75.56 -85.19 38.86
N TYR A 1177 75.47 -84.64 37.65
CA TYR A 1177 74.35 -83.83 37.21
C TYR A 1177 73.96 -84.14 35.77
N ARG A 1178 72.69 -84.53 35.56
CA ARG A 1178 72.08 -84.72 34.24
C ARG A 1178 71.38 -83.43 33.82
N ARG A 1179 71.60 -82.95 32.59
CA ARG A 1179 70.89 -81.77 32.09
C ARG A 1179 69.38 -82.02 32.17
N LYS A 1180 68.62 -81.08 32.75
CA LYS A 1180 67.16 -81.11 32.76
C LYS A 1180 66.66 -81.14 31.31
N PRO A 1181 65.63 -81.95 30.98
CA PRO A 1181 65.03 -81.88 29.66
C PRO A 1181 64.45 -80.49 29.39
N GLU A 1182 64.31 -80.20 28.10
CA GLU A 1182 63.50 -79.08 27.60
C GLU A 1182 62.05 -79.21 28.12
N ASP A 1183 61.28 -78.12 28.00
CA ASP A 1183 59.92 -78.13 28.57
C ASP A 1183 58.98 -79.11 27.84
N LEU A 1184 57.79 -79.32 28.41
CA LEU A 1184 56.77 -80.24 27.85
C LEU A 1184 56.20 -79.78 26.49
N GLN A 1185 56.70 -78.67 25.92
CA GLN A 1185 56.38 -78.15 24.60
C GLN A 1185 57.59 -78.19 23.64
N GLY A 1186 58.74 -78.74 24.07
CA GLY A 1186 59.96 -78.82 23.26
C GLY A 1186 60.65 -77.47 23.07
N LYS A 1187 60.60 -76.58 24.07
CA LYS A 1187 61.29 -75.28 24.04
C LYS A 1187 62.56 -75.30 24.92
N PRO A 1188 63.66 -74.66 24.46
CA PRO A 1188 64.88 -74.57 25.24
C PRO A 1188 64.63 -73.79 26.53
N ARG A 1189 64.97 -74.42 27.67
CA ARG A 1189 64.65 -73.93 29.01
C ARG A 1189 65.50 -72.70 29.36
N LEU A 1190 64.88 -71.64 29.88
CA LEU A 1190 65.57 -70.43 30.33
C LEU A 1190 66.22 -70.63 31.70
N GLY A 1191 67.47 -70.19 31.83
CA GLY A 1191 68.28 -70.32 33.04
C GLY A 1191 69.78 -70.23 32.73
N SER A 1192 70.58 -69.90 33.74
CA SER A 1192 72.04 -69.82 33.59
C SER A 1192 72.78 -70.25 34.86
N THR A 1193 72.19 -71.16 35.62
CA THR A 1193 72.76 -71.76 36.83
C THR A 1193 72.53 -73.26 36.84
N GLU A 1194 73.36 -74.00 37.58
CA GLU A 1194 73.31 -75.46 37.61
C GLU A 1194 71.98 -75.99 38.16
N ALA A 1195 71.46 -75.37 39.22
CA ALA A 1195 70.16 -75.71 39.82
C ALA A 1195 68.95 -75.41 38.89
N GLU A 1196 69.03 -74.41 38.00
CA GLU A 1196 68.00 -74.18 36.98
C GLU A 1196 68.06 -75.23 35.87
N CYS A 1197 69.27 -75.64 35.47
CA CYS A 1197 69.53 -76.32 34.20
C CYS A 1197 69.84 -77.83 34.31
N TYR A 1198 70.08 -78.37 35.50
CA TYR A 1198 70.45 -79.77 35.73
C TYR A 1198 69.70 -80.41 36.93
N ASP A 1199 69.49 -81.72 36.87
CA ASP A 1199 69.03 -82.61 37.95
C ASP A 1199 70.22 -83.38 38.53
N GLU A 1200 70.20 -83.73 39.81
CA GLU A 1200 71.19 -84.62 40.44
C GLU A 1200 71.10 -86.07 39.93
N LEU A 1201 72.26 -86.71 39.75
CA LEU A 1201 72.42 -88.15 39.48
C LEU A 1201 72.89 -88.86 40.75
N LYS A 1202 72.06 -89.76 41.27
CA LYS A 1202 72.37 -90.56 42.46
C LYS A 1202 72.95 -91.91 42.09
N CYS A 1203 73.91 -92.37 42.88
CA CYS A 1203 74.52 -93.68 42.69
C CYS A 1203 73.52 -94.85 42.85
N SER A 1204 72.39 -94.67 43.55
CA SER A 1204 71.28 -95.63 43.58
C SER A 1204 70.75 -96.02 42.19
N ASP A 1205 70.87 -95.11 41.22
CA ASP A 1205 70.29 -95.25 39.89
C ASP A 1205 71.34 -95.82 38.90
N TYR A 1206 72.56 -96.09 39.38
CA TYR A 1206 73.69 -96.60 38.61
C TYR A 1206 73.88 -98.11 38.80
N CYS A 1207 73.95 -98.86 37.70
CA CYS A 1207 74.20 -100.30 37.73
C CYS A 1207 75.68 -100.60 37.48
N CYS A 1208 76.37 -101.14 38.48
CA CYS A 1208 77.77 -101.56 38.38
C CYS A 1208 77.96 -102.54 37.21
N LYS A 1209 78.86 -102.22 36.27
CA LYS A 1209 79.00 -102.97 35.02
C LYS A 1209 79.79 -104.25 35.15
N ASP A 1210 80.80 -104.25 36.02
CA ASP A 1210 81.57 -105.45 36.31
C ASP A 1210 80.86 -106.34 37.32
N LYS A 1211 80.67 -107.62 36.96
CA LYS A 1211 80.03 -108.65 37.81
C LYS A 1211 80.80 -109.02 39.09
N ALA A 1212 81.91 -108.33 39.34
CA ALA A 1212 82.75 -108.45 40.53
C ALA A 1212 82.70 -107.18 41.41
N LEU A 1213 81.76 -106.28 41.15
CA LEU A 1213 81.48 -105.08 41.94
C LEU A 1213 80.03 -105.06 42.42
N GLN A 1214 79.80 -104.47 43.59
CA GLN A 1214 78.49 -104.16 44.16
C GLN A 1214 78.35 -102.64 44.34
N LEU A 1215 77.12 -102.15 44.51
CA LEU A 1215 76.87 -100.79 44.97
C LEU A 1215 77.38 -100.63 46.41
N LYS A 1216 77.99 -99.48 46.72
CA LYS A 1216 78.39 -99.11 48.09
C LYS A 1216 77.17 -99.01 49.00
N GLU A 1217 77.30 -99.36 50.29
CA GLU A 1217 76.18 -99.30 51.24
C GLU A 1217 75.55 -97.90 51.38
N ASP A 1218 76.32 -96.83 51.12
CA ASP A 1218 75.87 -95.43 51.17
C ASP A 1218 75.40 -94.86 49.80
N ALA A 1219 75.37 -95.67 48.74
CA ALA A 1219 75.08 -95.23 47.37
C ALA A 1219 73.71 -94.52 47.17
N ALA A 1220 72.76 -94.69 48.10
CA ALA A 1220 71.49 -93.95 48.11
C ALA A 1220 71.63 -92.45 48.42
N GLN A 1221 72.77 -92.01 48.97
CA GLN A 1221 73.07 -90.61 49.30
C GLN A 1221 74.22 -90.02 48.46
N LEU A 1222 75.05 -90.85 47.82
CA LEU A 1222 76.14 -90.39 46.95
C LEU A 1222 75.63 -89.89 45.59
N LEU A 1223 76.24 -88.80 45.11
CA LEU A 1223 76.08 -88.31 43.73
C LEU A 1223 77.22 -88.81 42.84
N GLY A 1224 76.87 -89.36 41.68
CA GLY A 1224 77.81 -89.94 40.72
C GLY A 1224 77.13 -90.83 39.68
N SER A 1225 77.87 -91.19 38.64
CA SER A 1225 77.36 -92.01 37.53
C SER A 1225 78.44 -92.90 36.90
N THR A 1226 79.39 -93.36 37.73
CA THR A 1226 80.53 -94.19 37.30
C THR A 1226 80.80 -95.30 38.31
N ASP A 1227 81.39 -96.41 37.86
CA ASP A 1227 81.72 -97.54 38.76
C ASP A 1227 82.68 -97.12 39.89
N GLN A 1228 83.54 -96.11 39.66
CA GLN A 1228 84.47 -95.61 40.68
C GLN A 1228 83.78 -94.74 41.76
N GLU A 1229 82.79 -93.93 41.37
CA GLU A 1229 81.98 -93.14 42.29
C GLU A 1229 81.02 -94.02 43.09
N CYS A 1230 80.36 -94.98 42.44
CA CYS A 1230 79.18 -95.66 42.98
C CYS A 1230 79.39 -97.10 43.46
N CYS A 1231 80.45 -97.79 43.01
CA CYS A 1231 80.63 -99.21 43.23
C CYS A 1231 81.92 -99.55 43.99
N GLU A 1232 81.93 -100.72 44.60
CA GLU A 1232 83.05 -101.29 45.35
C GLU A 1232 83.15 -102.80 45.16
N LYS A 1233 84.24 -103.43 45.62
CA LYS A 1233 84.37 -104.89 45.59
C LYS A 1233 83.70 -105.50 46.81
N PRO A 1234 82.96 -106.63 46.67
CA PRO A 1234 82.62 -107.46 47.82
C PRO A 1234 83.92 -107.96 48.47
N GLY A 1235 83.93 -108.04 49.80
CA GLY A 1235 85.11 -108.33 50.64
C GLY A 1235 85.64 -109.75 50.58
#